data_AF-A0A1M5FT69-F1
#
_entry.id   AF-A0A1M5FT69-F1
#
_cell.length_a   1.000
_cell.length_b   1.000
_cell.length_c   1.000
_cell.angle_alpha   90.00
_cell.angle_beta   90.00
_cell.angle_gamma   90.00
#
_symmetry.space_group_name_H-M   'P 1'
#
loop_
_entity.id
_entity.type
_entity.pdbx_description
1 polymer ?
#
loop_
_entity_poly.entity_id
_entity_poly.type
_entity_poly.pdbx_seq_one_letter_code
_entity_poly.pdbx_strand_id
1 'polypeptide(L)'
;MTNPVVRKLLERSNRLGADPRNTNYAGGNTSAKGTETDPVTGQPVELLWVKGSGGDLGTLKESGLAVLRLDRLRSLADVYPGVGREDEMVAAFDFCLHGRGGAAPSIDTAMHGLVDAAHVDHLHPDSGIALATAADGEALTRECFGDRVVWVPWRRPGFQLGLDIAAIKEKNPQAIGCVLGGHGITAWGATSEEAEANSLDIIRTAERFLAEKGKAEPFGAVVPGFEALPEDERRAKAAALAPVIRGLASTDRPQVGSFTDSDVVLEFLSREKLAPLAALGTSCPDHFLRTKVRPLVVDLPATAPVEDVVARLKELHEEYRAEYAAYYQRHATPDSPAMRGADPAIVLVPGVGMFSFGANKQTARVAGEFYVNAINVMRGAEAVSTYAPIDESEKFRIEYWALEEAKLQRMPKPKPLATRVALVTGAASGIGKAIAERLAAEGACVVVADLDLQKATDAAAGIGGPDVAIGVAADVSDAEAVAAAFREAVLAFGGVDLVVNNAGLSISKPLLETTERDWDLQHDVMAKGSFLVSREAARIMIEQGMGGDVVYISSKNAVFAGPSNIAYSSTKADQAHQVRLLAAELGEHQIRVNGINPDGVVRGSGIFAGGWGAQRAAVYGVPEEELGQFYAQRTLLKREVLPEHVADAVFALTGGELSRTTGLHVPVDSGVAAAFLR
;
A
#
# COMPACT_ATOMS: atom_id res chain seq x y z
N MET A 1 -4.16 -10.33 29.78
CA MET A 1 -3.57 -9.09 30.33
C MET A 1 -3.55 -9.20 31.84
N THR A 2 -2.38 -9.39 32.44
CA THR A 2 -2.23 -9.54 33.90
C THR A 2 -1.88 -8.21 34.58
N ASN A 3 -1.20 -7.28 33.90
CA ASN A 3 -0.82 -5.99 34.47
C ASN A 3 -1.82 -4.85 34.12
N PRO A 4 -2.44 -4.17 35.10
CA PRO A 4 -3.39 -3.09 34.84
C PRO A 4 -2.76 -1.86 34.16
N VAL A 5 -1.46 -1.60 34.36
CA VAL A 5 -0.73 -0.50 33.71
C VAL A 5 -0.67 -0.71 32.20
N VAL A 6 -0.35 -1.93 31.78
CA VAL A 6 -0.29 -2.32 30.35
C VAL A 6 -1.65 -2.18 29.69
N ARG A 7 -2.73 -2.62 30.36
CA ARG A 7 -4.09 -2.48 29.83
C ARG A 7 -4.44 -1.00 29.58
N LYS A 8 -4.20 -0.12 30.56
CA LYS A 8 -4.46 1.32 30.42
C LYS A 8 -3.62 1.96 29.31
N LEU A 9 -2.34 1.59 29.21
CA LEU A 9 -1.46 2.03 28.12
C LEU A 9 -2.02 1.66 26.75
N LEU A 10 -2.45 0.41 26.55
CA LEU A 10 -3.02 -0.04 25.29
C LEU A 10 -4.34 0.68 24.96
N GLU A 11 -5.22 0.85 25.95
CA GLU A 11 -6.47 1.59 25.80
C GLU A 11 -6.21 3.06 25.39
N ARG A 12 -5.26 3.75 26.05
CA ARG A 12 -4.85 5.12 25.68
C ARG A 12 -4.24 5.17 24.28
N SER A 13 -3.33 4.26 23.97
CA SER A 13 -2.63 4.22 22.68
C SER A 13 -3.62 4.07 21.53
N ASN A 14 -4.58 3.16 21.67
CA ASN A 14 -5.61 2.92 20.66
C ASN A 14 -6.55 4.13 20.51
N ARG A 15 -6.92 4.81 21.60
CA ARG A 15 -7.73 6.05 21.53
C ARG A 15 -6.99 7.20 20.85
N LEU A 16 -5.72 7.43 21.23
CA LEU A 16 -4.89 8.47 20.62
C LEU A 16 -4.67 8.19 19.13
N GLY A 17 -4.33 6.95 18.77
CA GLY A 17 -4.07 6.54 17.38
C GLY A 17 -5.31 6.35 16.52
N ALA A 18 -6.52 6.34 17.09
CA ALA A 18 -7.77 6.27 16.32
C ALA A 18 -8.14 7.60 15.64
N ASP A 19 -7.56 8.73 16.09
CA ASP A 19 -7.74 10.05 15.49
C ASP A 19 -6.43 10.46 14.77
N PRO A 20 -6.38 10.43 13.43
CA PRO A 20 -5.20 10.80 12.65
C PRO A 20 -4.69 12.23 12.89
N ARG A 21 -5.51 13.12 13.48
CA ARG A 21 -5.06 14.47 13.86
C ARG A 21 -4.10 14.45 15.04
N ASN A 22 -4.10 13.38 15.84
CA ASN A 22 -3.23 13.26 17.00
C ASN A 22 -1.85 12.72 16.62
N THR A 23 -1.78 11.80 15.65
CA THR A 23 -0.54 11.16 15.23
C THR A 23 -0.68 10.50 13.86
N ASN A 24 0.42 10.46 13.12
CA ASN A 24 0.48 9.82 11.80
C ASN A 24 0.41 8.29 11.91
N TYR A 25 0.01 7.64 10.80
CA TYR A 25 -0.04 6.17 10.71
C TYR A 25 1.33 5.54 10.97
N ALA A 26 1.41 4.55 11.86
CA ALA A 26 2.66 3.92 12.31
C ALA A 26 3.70 4.87 12.97
N GLY A 27 3.36 6.15 13.15
CA GLY A 27 4.15 7.15 13.87
C GLY A 27 3.79 7.24 15.36
N GLY A 28 4.55 8.05 16.10
CA GLY A 28 4.42 8.28 17.54
C GLY A 28 4.85 7.08 18.40
N ASN A 29 4.96 7.29 19.71
CA ASN A 29 5.23 6.27 20.72
C ASN A 29 4.49 6.63 22.01
N THR A 30 3.94 5.64 22.69
CA THR A 30 3.33 5.80 24.01
C THR A 30 4.04 4.86 24.99
N SER A 31 4.17 5.28 26.24
CA SER A 31 4.76 4.45 27.27
C SER A 31 4.09 4.55 28.64
N ALA A 32 4.32 3.52 29.44
CA ALA A 32 4.00 3.50 30.84
C ALA A 32 5.14 2.84 31.62
N LYS A 33 5.42 3.39 32.80
CA LYS A 33 6.34 2.84 33.80
C LYS A 33 5.51 2.23 34.93
N GLY A 34 5.96 1.12 35.48
CA GLY A 34 5.27 0.47 36.59
C GLY A 34 6.01 -0.76 37.08
N THR A 35 5.42 -1.46 38.04
CA THR A 35 6.04 -2.60 38.71
C THR A 35 5.42 -3.92 38.25
N GLU A 36 6.25 -4.95 38.08
CA GLU A 36 5.83 -6.34 37.92
C GLU A 36 6.68 -7.25 38.81
N THR A 37 6.27 -8.51 38.97
CA THR A 37 7.09 -9.52 39.66
C THR A 37 8.08 -10.12 38.67
N ASP A 38 9.37 -9.99 38.95
CA ASP A 38 10.42 -10.62 38.14
C ASP A 38 10.26 -12.16 38.23
N PRO A 39 10.06 -12.87 37.10
CA PRO A 39 9.78 -14.31 37.12
C PRO A 39 11.00 -15.15 37.54
N VAL A 40 12.20 -14.58 37.56
CA VAL A 40 13.44 -15.24 37.96
C VAL A 40 13.71 -15.04 39.45
N THR A 41 13.50 -13.82 39.96
CA THR A 41 13.86 -13.48 41.35
C THR A 41 12.68 -13.48 42.32
N GLY A 42 11.44 -13.42 41.81
CA GLY A 42 10.23 -13.24 42.61
C GLY A 42 10.10 -11.87 43.27
N GLN A 43 11.02 -10.94 43.00
CA GLN A 43 11.02 -9.59 43.56
C GLN A 43 10.27 -8.60 42.66
N PRO A 44 9.73 -7.51 43.22
CA PRO A 44 9.24 -6.40 42.42
C PRO A 44 10.35 -5.82 41.53
N VAL A 45 10.06 -5.63 40.25
CA VAL A 45 10.95 -4.98 39.27
C VAL A 45 10.20 -3.83 38.59
N GLU A 46 10.87 -2.69 38.44
CA GLU A 46 10.34 -1.57 37.67
C GLU A 46 10.63 -1.76 36.18
N LEU A 47 9.56 -1.67 35.39
CA LEU A 47 9.57 -1.89 33.95
C LEU A 47 9.05 -0.64 33.22
N LEU A 48 9.59 -0.44 32.03
CA LEU A 48 9.07 0.44 31.00
C LEU A 48 8.40 -0.42 29.93
N TRP A 49 7.11 -0.21 29.71
CA TRP A 49 6.41 -0.67 28.51
C TRP A 49 6.29 0.49 27.55
N VAL A 50 6.84 0.35 26.34
CA VAL A 50 6.79 1.38 25.29
C VAL A 50 6.40 0.74 23.97
N LYS A 51 5.65 1.44 23.12
CA LYS A 51 5.40 0.96 21.75
C LYS A 51 6.74 0.72 21.06
N GLY A 52 6.98 -0.50 20.58
CA GLY A 52 8.18 -0.84 19.84
C GLY A 52 8.18 -0.33 18.40
N SER A 53 9.27 -0.64 17.69
CA SER A 53 9.45 -0.24 16.30
C SER A 53 8.41 -0.89 15.36
N GLY A 54 7.86 -0.10 14.42
CA GLY A 54 7.01 -0.58 13.33
C GLY A 54 5.53 -0.86 13.66
N GLY A 55 5.09 -0.69 14.91
CA GLY A 55 3.68 -0.83 15.30
C GLY A 55 2.86 0.45 15.11
N ASP A 56 1.56 0.31 14.82
CA ASP A 56 0.59 1.40 14.78
C ASP A 56 -0.09 1.61 16.13
N LEU A 57 -0.29 2.87 16.55
CA LEU A 57 -0.86 3.20 17.86
C LEU A 57 -2.35 2.83 17.95
N GLY A 58 -3.13 3.04 16.88
CA GLY A 58 -4.57 2.80 16.86
C GLY A 58 -4.94 1.32 16.99
N THR A 59 -4.01 0.43 16.63
CA THR A 59 -4.18 -1.03 16.62
C THR A 59 -3.20 -1.77 17.54
N LEU A 60 -2.55 -1.05 18.47
CA LEU A 60 -1.49 -1.59 19.30
C LEU A 60 -1.98 -2.73 20.19
N LYS A 61 -1.20 -3.81 20.22
CA LYS A 61 -1.38 -4.97 21.09
C LYS A 61 -0.17 -5.14 22.00
N GLU A 62 -0.32 -5.93 23.06
CA GLU A 62 0.75 -6.22 24.03
C GLU A 62 2.03 -6.76 23.36
N SER A 63 1.90 -7.58 22.32
CA SER A 63 3.04 -8.09 21.53
C SER A 63 3.82 -7.00 20.78
N GLY A 64 3.22 -5.82 20.59
CA GLY A 64 3.83 -4.65 19.98
C GLY A 64 4.57 -3.75 20.96
N LEU A 65 4.59 -4.09 22.25
CA LEU A 65 5.34 -3.36 23.27
C LEU A 65 6.76 -3.92 23.40
N ALA A 66 7.74 -3.03 23.51
CA ALA A 66 9.05 -3.34 24.05
C ALA A 66 9.00 -3.19 25.57
N VAL A 67 9.56 -4.17 26.29
CA VAL A 67 9.56 -4.20 27.76
C VAL A 67 10.99 -4.13 28.26
N LEU A 68 11.33 -3.07 28.99
CA LEU A 68 12.69 -2.79 29.45
C LEU A 68 12.73 -2.62 30.96
N ARG A 69 13.80 -3.11 31.59
CA ARG A 69 14.14 -2.82 32.98
C ARG A 69 14.53 -1.34 33.12
N LEU A 70 13.76 -0.60 33.90
CA LEU A 70 13.92 0.85 33.99
C LEU A 70 15.24 1.25 34.65
N ASP A 71 15.68 0.50 35.66
CA ASP A 71 16.96 0.69 36.34
C ASP A 71 18.15 0.59 35.38
N ARG A 72 18.12 -0.43 34.50
CA ARG A 72 19.16 -0.64 33.49
C ARG A 72 19.14 0.43 32.42
N LEU A 73 17.96 0.78 31.90
CA LEU A 73 17.82 1.83 30.89
C LEU A 73 18.37 3.16 31.41
N ARG A 74 18.03 3.55 32.65
CA ARG A 74 18.54 4.80 33.23
C ARG A 74 20.06 4.78 33.45
N SER A 75 20.61 3.61 33.80
CA SER A 75 22.07 3.42 33.93
C SER A 75 22.83 3.57 32.60
N LEU A 76 22.14 3.50 31.44
CA LEU A 76 22.77 3.76 30.16
C LEU A 76 23.31 5.19 30.03
N ALA A 77 22.81 6.14 30.84
CA ALA A 77 23.33 7.49 30.88
C ALA A 77 24.80 7.55 31.35
N ASP A 78 25.22 6.63 32.23
CA ASP A 78 26.59 6.58 32.77
C ASP A 78 27.62 6.08 31.75
N VAL A 79 27.17 5.38 30.72
CA VAL A 79 28.00 4.78 29.66
C VAL A 79 27.75 5.41 28.30
N TYR A 80 26.93 6.46 28.23
CA TYR A 80 26.58 7.13 27.00
C TYR A 80 27.82 7.82 26.38
N PRO A 81 28.26 7.44 25.17
CA PRO A 81 29.53 7.92 24.61
C PRO A 81 29.45 9.33 24.00
N GLY A 82 28.27 9.96 24.03
CA GLY A 82 28.01 11.27 23.42
C GLY A 82 27.51 11.21 21.98
N VAL A 83 27.08 12.37 21.47
CA VAL A 83 26.32 12.52 20.20
C VAL A 83 27.03 11.89 18.99
N GLY A 84 28.36 11.97 18.93
CA GLY A 84 29.14 11.41 17.81
C GLY A 84 29.12 9.88 17.72
N ARG A 85 28.69 9.18 18.78
CA ARG A 85 28.63 7.72 18.88
C ARG A 85 27.28 7.22 19.39
N GLU A 86 26.25 8.04 19.25
CA GLU A 86 24.93 7.80 19.82
C GLU A 86 24.21 6.58 19.21
N ASP A 87 24.53 6.23 17.96
CA ASP A 87 24.00 5.04 17.28
C ASP A 87 24.38 3.72 18.02
N GLU A 88 25.43 3.72 18.85
CA GLU A 88 25.80 2.57 19.71
C GLU A 88 24.74 2.27 20.78
N MET A 89 23.95 3.27 21.17
CA MET A 89 22.93 3.13 22.21
C MET A 89 21.78 2.22 21.80
N VAL A 90 21.59 1.99 20.50
CA VAL A 90 20.49 1.16 20.01
C VAL A 90 20.71 -0.29 20.40
N ALA A 91 21.93 -0.81 20.20
CA ALA A 91 22.29 -2.14 20.66
C ALA A 91 22.32 -2.22 22.19
N ALA A 92 22.58 -1.10 22.88
CA ALA A 92 22.57 -1.05 24.34
C ALA A 92 21.17 -1.33 24.93
N PHE A 93 20.08 -0.99 24.23
CA PHE A 93 18.72 -1.30 24.68
C PHE A 93 18.44 -2.80 24.78
N ASP A 94 19.11 -3.66 24.00
CA ASP A 94 18.94 -5.11 24.07
C ASP A 94 19.37 -5.68 25.44
N PHE A 95 20.34 -5.05 26.10
CA PHE A 95 20.80 -5.42 27.45
C PHE A 95 19.84 -4.97 28.57
N CYS A 96 18.86 -4.14 28.21
CA CYS A 96 17.84 -3.61 29.10
C CYS A 96 16.52 -4.37 28.98
N LEU A 97 16.34 -5.24 27.99
CA LEU A 97 15.10 -6.00 27.78
C LEU A 97 14.73 -6.89 28.98
N HIS A 98 13.44 -6.97 29.28
CA HIS A 98 12.87 -7.87 30.28
C HIS A 98 12.02 -8.95 29.61
N GLY A 99 12.48 -10.20 29.68
CA GLY A 99 11.80 -11.35 29.06
C GLY A 99 12.32 -11.69 27.66
N ARG A 100 11.65 -12.64 26.99
CA ARG A 100 12.03 -13.15 25.65
C ARG A 100 11.00 -12.83 24.54
N GLY A 101 10.05 -11.95 24.81
CA GLY A 101 8.98 -11.59 23.87
C GLY A 101 8.66 -10.10 23.91
N GLY A 102 8.14 -9.58 22.81
CA GLY A 102 7.85 -8.15 22.62
C GLY A 102 8.46 -7.62 21.33
N ALA A 103 8.09 -6.40 20.97
CA ALA A 103 8.68 -5.68 19.85
C ALA A 103 10.10 -5.18 20.20
N ALA A 104 10.92 -4.93 19.18
CA ALA A 104 12.20 -4.27 19.38
C ALA A 104 12.00 -2.83 19.89
N PRO A 105 12.81 -2.33 20.84
CA PRO A 105 12.79 -0.93 21.26
C PRO A 105 12.95 0.02 20.07
N SER A 106 12.18 1.12 20.05
CA SER A 106 12.41 2.21 19.08
C SER A 106 13.57 3.11 19.54
N ILE A 107 14.12 3.92 18.64
CA ILE A 107 15.16 4.89 19.03
C ILE A 107 14.65 5.90 20.07
N ASP A 108 13.38 6.28 20.01
CA ASP A 108 12.73 7.20 20.94
C ASP A 108 12.55 6.61 22.35
N THR A 109 12.85 5.32 22.54
CA THR A 109 12.75 4.64 23.84
C THR A 109 13.50 5.37 24.96
N ALA A 110 14.61 6.05 24.63
CA ALA A 110 15.33 6.87 25.59
C ALA A 110 14.45 7.95 26.24
N MET A 111 13.67 8.71 25.46
CA MET A 111 12.81 9.76 26.00
C MET A 111 11.74 9.19 26.94
N HIS A 112 11.22 8.01 26.61
CA HIS A 112 10.19 7.34 27.39
C HIS A 112 10.72 6.78 28.72
N GLY A 113 12.00 6.45 28.83
CA GLY A 113 12.62 5.92 30.04
C GLY A 113 13.33 6.97 30.91
N LEU A 114 13.96 7.97 30.28
CA LEU A 114 14.75 9.00 30.96
C LEU A 114 13.91 10.13 31.53
N VAL A 115 12.80 10.51 30.86
CA VAL A 115 11.89 11.53 31.41
C VAL A 115 11.24 10.99 32.69
N ASP A 116 11.38 11.74 33.78
CA ASP A 116 10.86 11.38 35.09
C ASP A 116 9.34 11.65 35.21
N ALA A 117 8.58 10.79 34.54
CA ALA A 117 7.13 10.75 34.58
C ALA A 117 6.64 9.30 34.40
N ALA A 118 5.55 8.91 35.06
CA ALA A 118 5.03 7.54 34.97
C ALA A 118 4.55 7.19 33.55
N HIS A 119 4.02 8.17 32.82
CA HIS A 119 3.54 8.01 31.46
C HIS A 119 4.11 9.10 30.55
N VAL A 120 4.54 8.70 29.35
CA VAL A 120 5.09 9.61 28.33
C VAL A 120 4.47 9.24 26.99
N ASP A 121 3.96 10.24 26.28
CA ASP A 121 3.45 10.14 24.92
C ASP A 121 4.30 11.03 24.01
N HIS A 122 4.74 10.48 22.89
CA HIS A 122 5.38 11.20 21.79
C HIS A 122 4.49 11.04 20.57
N LEU A 123 4.01 12.14 20.01
CA LEU A 123 2.99 12.12 18.97
C LEU A 123 3.39 13.07 17.83
N HIS A 124 2.80 12.82 16.66
CA HIS A 124 3.07 13.56 15.42
C HIS A 124 1.81 14.25 14.86
N PRO A 125 1.15 15.15 15.62
CA PRO A 125 -0.02 15.89 15.13
C PRO A 125 0.39 16.96 14.10
N ASP A 126 -0.38 17.13 13.02
CA ASP A 126 -0.12 18.16 12.00
C ASP A 126 0.05 19.56 12.63
N SER A 127 -0.77 19.90 13.63
CA SER A 127 -0.73 21.19 14.32
C SER A 127 0.53 21.41 15.16
N GLY A 128 1.03 20.36 15.82
CA GLY A 128 2.27 20.42 16.59
C GLY A 128 3.50 20.49 15.69
N ILE A 129 3.50 19.70 14.60
CA ILE A 129 4.59 19.73 13.63
C ILE A 129 4.63 21.07 12.90
N ALA A 130 3.48 21.67 12.58
CA ALA A 130 3.42 23.01 11.97
C ALA A 130 4.18 24.07 12.80
N LEU A 131 4.03 24.05 14.13
CA LEU A 131 4.81 24.91 15.03
C LEU A 131 6.29 24.48 15.06
N ALA A 132 6.55 23.17 15.06
CA ALA A 132 7.90 22.60 15.07
C ALA A 132 8.73 22.94 13.82
N THR A 133 8.07 23.09 12.66
CA THR A 133 8.69 23.40 11.37
C THR A 133 8.42 24.84 10.93
N ALA A 134 7.97 25.71 11.82
CA ALA A 134 7.90 27.14 11.55
C ALA A 134 9.27 27.77 11.83
N ALA A 135 9.69 28.72 10.98
CA ALA A 135 10.94 29.47 11.17
C ALA A 135 11.02 30.13 12.57
N ASP A 136 9.89 30.59 13.09
CA ASP A 136 9.75 31.21 14.42
C ASP A 136 9.23 30.24 15.50
N GLY A 137 9.42 28.92 15.31
CA GLY A 137 8.78 27.86 16.11
C GLY A 137 8.95 27.99 17.63
N GLU A 138 10.12 28.43 18.12
CA GLU A 138 10.35 28.67 19.55
C GLU A 138 9.46 29.80 20.09
N ALA A 139 9.40 30.93 19.38
CA ALA A 139 8.61 32.09 19.78
C ALA A 139 7.12 31.78 19.72
N LEU A 140 6.67 31.09 18.66
CA LEU A 140 5.29 30.65 18.48
C LEU A 140 4.87 29.64 19.56
N THR A 141 5.75 28.71 19.94
CA THR A 141 5.49 27.78 21.05
C THR A 141 5.24 28.53 22.35
N ARG A 142 6.08 29.53 22.65
CA ARG A 142 5.89 30.39 23.84
C ARG A 142 4.59 31.21 23.76
N GLU A 143 4.24 31.75 22.60
CA GLU A 143 2.98 32.49 22.43
C GLU A 143 1.77 31.57 22.61
N CYS A 144 1.81 30.36 22.04
CA CYS A 144 0.72 29.40 22.05
C CYS A 144 0.48 28.79 23.45
N PHE A 145 1.54 28.48 24.19
CA PHE A 145 1.45 27.68 25.42
C PHE A 145 1.97 28.36 26.69
N GLY A 146 2.64 29.50 26.58
CA GLY A 146 3.41 30.08 27.69
C GLY A 146 4.48 29.10 28.19
N ASP A 147 4.58 28.96 29.51
CA ASP A 147 5.57 28.06 30.14
C ASP A 147 5.04 26.63 30.39
N ARG A 148 3.84 26.31 29.88
CA ARG A 148 3.22 24.97 30.05
C ARG A 148 3.78 23.93 29.07
N VAL A 149 4.24 24.37 27.89
CA VAL A 149 4.86 23.53 26.87
C VAL A 149 6.14 24.19 26.41
N VAL A 150 7.26 23.49 26.55
CA VAL A 150 8.60 24.06 26.31
C VAL A 150 9.09 23.71 24.91
N TRP A 151 9.86 24.60 24.29
CA TRP A 151 10.53 24.31 23.02
C TRP A 151 11.82 23.52 23.22
N VAL A 152 12.03 22.50 22.38
CA VAL A 152 13.31 21.79 22.23
C VAL A 152 13.83 22.07 20.83
N PRO A 153 15.04 22.64 20.66
CA PRO A 153 15.66 22.78 19.34
C PRO A 153 15.78 21.43 18.64
N TRP A 154 15.88 21.44 17.30
CA TRP A 154 16.08 20.22 16.53
C TRP A 154 17.25 19.39 17.08
N ARG A 155 16.94 18.12 17.33
CA ARG A 155 17.88 17.06 17.66
C ARG A 155 17.47 15.83 16.88
N ARG A 156 18.45 15.10 16.35
CA ARG A 156 18.22 13.77 15.80
C ARG A 156 17.57 12.89 16.89
N PRO A 157 16.53 12.11 16.56
CA PRO A 157 15.95 11.13 17.48
C PRO A 157 17.02 10.19 18.03
N GLY A 158 17.05 10.00 19.35
CA GLY A 158 18.17 9.33 20.01
C GLY A 158 18.22 9.49 21.54
N PHE A 159 19.28 8.94 22.13
CA PHE A 159 19.56 9.00 23.56
C PHE A 159 19.80 10.43 24.08
N GLN A 160 20.50 11.28 23.31
CA GLN A 160 20.74 12.68 23.69
C GLN A 160 19.43 13.47 23.75
N LEU A 161 18.52 13.27 22.79
CA LEU A 161 17.20 13.90 22.83
C LEU A 161 16.44 13.49 24.11
N GLY A 162 16.54 12.23 24.52
CA GLY A 162 15.97 11.76 25.79
C GLY A 162 16.56 12.47 27.02
N LEU A 163 17.87 12.71 27.05
CA LEU A 163 18.54 13.49 28.10
C LEU A 163 18.10 14.97 28.10
N ASP A 164 18.02 15.57 26.91
CA ASP A 164 17.63 16.98 26.75
C ASP A 164 16.19 17.20 27.27
N ILE A 165 15.25 16.31 26.95
CA ILE A 165 13.85 16.41 27.43
C ILE A 165 13.77 16.13 28.94
N ALA A 166 14.53 15.17 29.46
CA ALA A 166 14.56 14.89 30.90
C ALA A 166 15.03 16.13 31.69
N ALA A 167 16.08 16.81 31.23
CA ALA A 167 16.56 18.06 31.83
C ALA A 167 15.54 19.20 31.72
N ILE A 168 14.75 19.25 30.64
CA ILE A 168 13.67 20.22 30.49
C ILE A 168 12.56 19.98 31.51
N LYS A 169 12.14 18.72 31.71
CA LYS A 169 11.13 18.38 32.71
C LYS A 169 11.60 18.75 34.12
N GLU A 170 12.85 18.45 34.46
CA GLU A 170 13.43 18.79 35.76
C GLU A 170 13.42 20.31 36.01
N LYS A 171 13.82 21.11 35.02
CA LYS A 171 13.88 22.58 35.12
C LYS A 171 12.51 23.25 35.08
N ASN A 172 11.49 22.59 34.55
CA ASN A 172 10.15 23.13 34.34
C ASN A 172 9.10 22.19 34.94
N PRO A 173 8.97 22.13 36.28
CA PRO A 173 8.04 21.20 36.93
C PRO A 173 6.58 21.43 36.53
N GLN A 174 6.21 22.67 36.18
CA GLN A 174 4.89 23.07 35.68
C GLN A 174 4.59 22.60 34.25
N ALA A 175 5.62 22.24 33.47
CA ALA A 175 5.43 21.84 32.10
C ALA A 175 4.71 20.49 32.01
N ILE A 176 3.79 20.38 31.05
CA ILE A 176 3.01 19.17 30.72
C ILE A 176 3.58 18.44 29.49
N GLY A 177 4.48 19.08 28.77
CA GLY A 177 5.06 18.56 27.54
C GLY A 177 6.08 19.51 26.91
N CYS A 178 6.52 19.16 25.70
CA CYS A 178 7.36 19.99 24.86
C CYS A 178 7.03 19.84 23.37
N VAL A 179 7.37 20.87 22.60
CA VAL A 179 7.42 20.84 21.13
C VAL A 179 8.87 20.56 20.73
N LEU A 180 9.08 19.56 19.90
CA LEU A 180 10.38 19.16 19.38
C LEU A 180 10.53 19.78 17.98
N GLY A 181 11.35 20.82 17.87
CA GLY A 181 11.58 21.51 16.60
C GLY A 181 11.98 20.52 15.52
N GLY A 182 11.34 20.57 14.35
CA GLY A 182 11.52 19.65 13.22
C GLY A 182 10.96 18.24 13.39
N HIS A 183 10.24 17.92 14.48
CA HIS A 183 9.83 16.53 14.75
C HIS A 183 8.35 16.37 15.14
N GLY A 184 7.93 16.84 16.30
CA GLY A 184 6.60 16.52 16.87
C GLY A 184 6.43 17.04 18.27
N ILE A 185 5.57 16.40 19.07
CA ILE A 185 5.33 16.80 20.46
C ILE A 185 5.64 15.66 21.43
N THR A 186 5.93 16.00 22.68
CA THR A 186 5.95 15.05 23.79
C THR A 186 5.05 15.58 24.89
N ALA A 187 4.27 14.71 25.51
CA ALA A 187 3.47 14.99 26.68
C ALA A 187 3.75 13.94 27.76
N TRP A 188 3.53 14.30 29.02
CA TRP A 188 3.74 13.38 30.14
C TRP A 188 2.67 13.56 31.22
N GLY A 189 2.50 12.53 32.04
CA GLY A 189 1.54 12.53 33.15
C GLY A 189 1.87 11.50 34.23
N ALA A 190 1.28 11.68 35.41
CA ALA A 190 1.38 10.72 36.52
C ALA A 190 0.46 9.51 36.31
N THR A 191 -0.62 9.67 35.53
CA THR A 191 -1.54 8.59 35.16
C THR A 191 -1.71 8.49 33.65
N SER A 192 -2.28 7.38 33.18
CA SER A 192 -2.55 7.19 31.76
C SER A 192 -3.56 8.21 31.25
N GLU A 193 -4.57 8.51 32.06
CA GLU A 193 -5.62 9.47 31.76
C GLU A 193 -5.08 10.91 31.72
N GLU A 194 -4.15 11.26 32.62
CA GLU A 194 -3.51 12.58 32.62
C GLU A 194 -2.57 12.78 31.42
N ALA A 195 -1.78 11.78 31.05
CA ALA A 195 -0.91 11.87 29.87
C ALA A 195 -1.72 12.03 28.56
N GLU A 196 -2.86 11.33 28.46
CA GLU A 196 -3.80 11.49 27.34
C GLU A 196 -4.39 12.90 27.32
N ALA A 197 -4.85 13.41 28.47
CA ALA A 197 -5.41 14.75 28.58
C ALA A 197 -4.39 15.83 28.22
N ASN A 198 -3.14 15.70 28.70
CA ASN A 198 -2.06 16.63 28.38
C ASN A 198 -1.70 16.58 26.88
N SER A 199 -1.63 15.39 26.29
CA SER A 199 -1.41 15.24 24.84
C SER A 199 -2.47 16.00 24.05
N LEU A 200 -3.74 15.77 24.37
CA LEU A 200 -4.86 16.42 23.70
C LEU A 200 -4.90 17.93 23.96
N ASP A 201 -4.57 18.40 25.16
CA ASP A 201 -4.48 19.84 25.45
C ASP A 201 -3.45 20.54 24.57
N ILE A 202 -2.26 19.93 24.39
CA ILE A 202 -1.22 20.44 23.50
C ILE A 202 -1.72 20.49 22.05
N ILE A 203 -2.28 19.38 21.55
CA ILE A 203 -2.76 19.26 20.17
C ILE A 203 -3.87 20.27 19.88
N ARG A 204 -4.92 20.30 20.71
CA ARG A 204 -6.09 21.16 20.49
C ARG A 204 -5.77 22.64 20.69
N THR A 205 -4.82 22.96 21.56
CA THR A 205 -4.37 24.34 21.74
C THR A 205 -3.56 24.82 20.53
N ALA A 206 -2.68 23.98 19.97
CA ALA A 206 -2.01 24.30 18.70
C ALA A 206 -3.01 24.46 17.54
N GLU A 207 -3.99 23.56 17.41
CA GLU A 207 -5.04 23.67 16.38
C GLU A 207 -5.79 24.99 16.47
N ARG A 208 -6.24 25.36 17.68
CA ARG A 208 -6.93 26.63 17.92
C ARG A 208 -6.03 27.83 17.63
N PHE A 209 -4.78 27.79 18.06
CA PHE A 209 -3.82 28.87 17.80
C PHE A 209 -3.62 29.09 16.30
N LEU A 210 -3.39 28.03 15.53
CA LEU A 210 -3.25 28.09 14.07
C LEU A 210 -4.52 28.62 13.39
N ALA A 211 -5.70 28.19 13.85
CA ALA A 211 -6.98 28.64 13.29
C ALA A 211 -7.27 30.13 13.58
N GLU A 212 -6.91 30.62 14.78
CA GLU A 212 -7.18 32.00 15.21
C GLU A 212 -6.14 33.01 14.72
N LYS A 213 -4.87 32.61 14.62
CA LYS A 213 -3.75 33.49 14.24
C LYS A 213 -3.33 33.33 12.77
N GLY A 214 -3.75 32.25 12.13
CA GLY A 214 -3.37 31.92 10.76
C GLY A 214 -3.90 32.90 9.72
N LYS A 215 -3.10 33.17 8.70
CA LYS A 215 -3.54 33.87 7.49
C LYS A 215 -4.56 33.00 6.72
N ALA A 216 -5.53 33.64 6.07
CA ALA A 216 -6.59 32.96 5.33
C ALA A 216 -6.09 32.12 4.14
N GLU A 217 -5.01 32.56 3.48
CA GLU A 217 -4.45 31.93 2.28
C GLU A 217 -2.96 31.59 2.49
N PRO A 218 -2.62 30.56 3.30
CA PRO A 218 -1.22 30.25 3.65
C PRO A 218 -0.34 29.97 2.44
N PHE A 219 -0.90 29.33 1.42
CA PHE A 219 -0.21 28.94 0.19
C PHE A 219 -0.18 30.03 -0.90
N GLY A 220 -0.73 31.21 -0.63
CA GLY A 220 -0.82 32.29 -1.61
C GLY A 220 -2.07 32.20 -2.50
N ALA A 221 -2.09 32.99 -3.56
CA ALA A 221 -3.26 33.06 -4.45
C ALA A 221 -3.41 31.77 -5.27
N VAL A 222 -4.61 31.55 -5.81
CA VAL A 222 -4.84 30.53 -6.83
C VAL A 222 -4.13 30.96 -8.12
N VAL A 223 -3.37 30.06 -8.72
CA VAL A 223 -2.68 30.26 -10.00
C VAL A 223 -3.68 29.95 -11.13
N PRO A 224 -3.98 30.92 -12.02
CA PRO A 224 -4.89 30.67 -13.13
C PRO A 224 -4.42 29.52 -14.03
N GLY A 225 -5.32 28.57 -14.30
CA GLY A 225 -5.04 27.37 -15.10
C GLY A 225 -4.56 26.17 -14.28
N PHE A 226 -4.40 26.28 -12.96
CA PHE A 226 -3.98 25.20 -12.07
C PHE A 226 -5.12 24.74 -11.12
N GLU A 227 -6.31 25.29 -11.30
CA GLU A 227 -7.51 24.89 -10.56
C GLU A 227 -7.85 23.40 -10.75
N ALA A 228 -8.51 22.82 -9.76
CA ALA A 228 -9.04 21.47 -9.85
C ALA A 228 -9.97 21.32 -11.08
N LEU A 229 -9.70 20.32 -11.91
CA LEU A 229 -10.64 19.92 -12.96
C LEU A 229 -11.92 19.37 -12.32
N PRO A 230 -13.07 19.42 -13.04
CA PRO A 230 -14.27 18.69 -12.66
C PRO A 230 -13.95 17.23 -12.34
N GLU A 231 -14.65 16.64 -11.37
CA GLU A 231 -14.33 15.31 -10.84
C GLU A 231 -14.22 14.23 -11.93
N ASP A 232 -15.17 14.17 -12.86
CA ASP A 232 -15.17 13.18 -13.94
C ASP A 232 -13.96 13.36 -14.88
N GLU A 233 -13.68 14.60 -15.29
CA GLU A 233 -12.53 14.93 -16.16
C GLU A 233 -11.20 14.62 -15.46
N ARG A 234 -11.11 14.98 -14.18
CA ARG A 234 -9.97 14.72 -13.31
C ARG A 234 -9.68 13.24 -13.18
N ARG A 235 -10.69 12.42 -12.83
CA ARG A 235 -10.53 10.98 -12.64
C ARG A 235 -10.22 10.28 -13.96
N ALA A 236 -10.81 10.72 -15.07
CA ALA A 236 -10.47 10.21 -16.40
C ALA A 236 -9.02 10.52 -16.77
N LYS A 237 -8.56 11.76 -16.55
CA LYS A 237 -7.16 12.15 -16.77
C LYS A 237 -6.20 11.40 -15.84
N ALA A 238 -6.58 11.20 -14.58
CA ALA A 238 -5.78 10.41 -13.64
C ALA A 238 -5.63 8.95 -14.09
N ALA A 239 -6.72 8.32 -14.57
CA ALA A 239 -6.68 6.96 -15.08
C ALA A 239 -5.82 6.83 -16.36
N ALA A 240 -5.77 7.86 -17.21
CA ALA A 240 -4.91 7.89 -18.38
C ALA A 240 -3.42 8.09 -18.04
N LEU A 241 -3.11 8.83 -16.98
CA LEU A 241 -1.72 9.12 -16.58
C LEU A 241 -1.11 8.05 -15.67
N ALA A 242 -1.92 7.41 -14.82
CA ALA A 242 -1.45 6.47 -13.81
C ALA A 242 -0.55 5.33 -14.35
N PRO A 243 -0.87 4.65 -15.48
CA PRO A 243 -0.01 3.59 -16.02
C PRO A 243 1.40 4.09 -16.35
N VAL A 244 1.50 5.27 -16.98
CA VAL A 244 2.78 5.91 -17.31
C VAL A 244 3.53 6.32 -16.06
N ILE A 245 2.87 7.01 -15.12
CA ILE A 245 3.49 7.47 -13.88
C ILE A 245 4.01 6.26 -13.07
N ARG A 246 3.23 5.18 -13.00
CA ARG A 246 3.64 3.93 -12.34
C ARG A 246 4.86 3.30 -13.03
N GLY A 247 4.88 3.28 -14.37
CA GLY A 247 6.03 2.83 -15.15
C GLY A 247 7.30 3.59 -14.79
N LEU A 248 7.23 4.92 -14.76
CA LEU A 248 8.35 5.79 -14.37
C LEU A 248 8.80 5.54 -12.93
N ALA A 249 7.84 5.48 -11.99
CA ALA A 249 8.11 5.18 -10.58
C ALA A 249 8.63 3.74 -10.34
N SER A 250 8.59 2.89 -11.37
CA SER A 250 9.00 1.48 -11.33
C SER A 250 10.32 1.18 -12.05
N THR A 251 11.08 2.20 -12.45
CA THR A 251 12.31 2.06 -13.25
C THR A 251 13.38 1.26 -12.52
N ASP A 252 13.61 1.54 -11.23
CA ASP A 252 14.59 0.81 -10.42
C ASP A 252 14.04 -0.52 -9.89
N ARG A 253 12.74 -0.54 -9.58
CA ARG A 253 12.02 -1.71 -9.05
C ARG A 253 10.52 -1.57 -9.29
N PRO A 254 9.78 -2.65 -9.59
CA PRO A 254 8.33 -2.59 -9.68
C PRO A 254 7.66 -2.02 -8.42
N GLN A 255 6.67 -1.14 -8.58
CA GLN A 255 5.88 -0.56 -7.49
C GLN A 255 4.37 -0.72 -7.73
N VAL A 256 3.58 -0.58 -6.68
CA VAL A 256 2.11 -0.42 -6.73
C VAL A 256 1.76 1.04 -6.46
N GLY A 257 0.74 1.54 -7.14
CA GLY A 257 0.26 2.92 -7.01
C GLY A 257 -0.94 3.08 -6.07
N SER A 258 -1.15 4.32 -5.66
CA SER A 258 -2.38 4.82 -5.03
C SER A 258 -2.63 6.24 -5.48
N PHE A 259 -3.89 6.58 -5.72
CA PHE A 259 -4.32 7.91 -6.16
C PHE A 259 -5.21 8.58 -5.11
N THR A 260 -5.05 9.89 -4.95
CA THR A 260 -5.99 10.73 -4.19
C THR A 260 -6.13 12.10 -4.84
N ASP A 261 -7.35 12.58 -4.87
CA ASP A 261 -7.76 13.91 -5.31
C ASP A 261 -8.52 14.64 -4.19
N SER A 262 -8.13 14.40 -2.93
CA SER A 262 -8.70 15.11 -1.79
C SER A 262 -8.57 16.63 -1.92
N ASP A 263 -9.52 17.36 -1.33
CA ASP A 263 -9.53 18.84 -1.34
C ASP A 263 -8.22 19.44 -0.81
N VAL A 264 -7.60 18.82 0.19
CA VAL A 264 -6.30 19.26 0.74
C VAL A 264 -5.22 19.26 -0.34
N VAL A 265 -5.17 18.20 -1.16
CA VAL A 265 -4.22 18.05 -2.26
C VAL A 265 -4.56 19.01 -3.39
N LEU A 266 -5.82 19.02 -3.85
CA LEU A 266 -6.26 19.86 -4.95
C LEU A 266 -6.07 21.35 -4.67
N GLU A 267 -6.36 21.77 -3.44
CA GLU A 267 -6.08 23.14 -3.03
C GLU A 267 -4.59 23.42 -3.14
N PHE A 268 -3.71 22.62 -2.51
CA PHE A 268 -2.27 22.85 -2.56
C PHE A 268 -1.71 22.92 -3.98
N LEU A 269 -2.18 22.05 -4.88
CA LEU A 269 -1.77 22.00 -6.29
C LEU A 269 -2.12 23.26 -7.09
N SER A 270 -3.10 24.04 -6.63
CA SER A 270 -3.59 25.22 -7.33
C SER A 270 -2.90 26.53 -6.92
N ARG A 271 -1.92 26.50 -6.02
CA ARG A 271 -1.44 27.69 -5.30
C ARG A 271 -0.04 28.13 -5.70
N GLU A 272 0.23 29.43 -5.57
CA GLU A 272 1.52 30.05 -5.91
C GLU A 272 2.72 29.40 -5.20
N LYS A 273 2.53 28.91 -3.97
CA LYS A 273 3.59 28.28 -3.18
C LYS A 273 3.79 26.78 -3.44
N LEU A 274 3.08 26.16 -4.39
CA LEU A 274 3.25 24.73 -4.72
C LEU A 274 4.72 24.38 -4.96
N ALA A 275 5.36 25.02 -5.95
CA ALA A 275 6.73 24.70 -6.36
C ALA A 275 7.77 24.92 -5.23
N PRO A 276 7.83 26.10 -4.56
CA PRO A 276 8.81 26.31 -3.50
C PRO A 276 8.60 25.38 -2.29
N LEU A 277 7.35 25.10 -1.89
CA LEU A 277 7.10 24.21 -0.75
C LEU A 277 7.34 22.73 -1.09
N ALA A 278 6.96 22.29 -2.28
CA ALA A 278 7.27 20.94 -2.75
C ALA A 278 8.79 20.71 -2.83
N ALA A 279 9.57 21.70 -3.26
CA ALA A 279 11.03 21.61 -3.31
C ALA A 279 11.67 21.47 -1.91
N LEU A 280 11.08 22.06 -0.87
CA LEU A 280 11.52 21.89 0.51
C LEU A 280 11.22 20.49 1.06
N GLY A 281 10.22 19.80 0.52
CA GLY A 281 9.86 18.45 0.90
C GLY A 281 9.19 18.36 2.28
N THR A 282 9.12 17.14 2.82
CA THR A 282 8.28 16.83 3.98
C THR A 282 8.89 17.27 5.32
N SER A 283 8.07 17.18 6.38
CA SER A 283 8.26 17.94 7.62
C SER A 283 8.88 17.18 8.80
N CYS A 284 8.82 15.85 8.82
CA CYS A 284 9.33 15.06 9.95
C CYS A 284 10.07 13.79 9.50
N PRO A 285 10.89 13.17 10.39
CA PRO A 285 11.66 11.96 10.09
C PRO A 285 10.86 10.83 9.43
N ASP A 286 9.65 10.56 9.94
CA ASP A 286 8.78 9.49 9.44
C ASP A 286 8.32 9.74 8.00
N HIS A 287 8.16 11.01 7.60
CA HIS A 287 7.75 11.36 6.25
C HIS A 287 8.83 11.01 5.23
N PHE A 288 10.11 11.30 5.51
CA PHE A 288 11.21 11.07 4.58
C PHE A 288 11.37 9.58 4.24
N LEU A 289 11.16 8.70 5.23
CA LEU A 289 11.24 7.25 5.05
C LEU A 289 10.17 6.69 4.09
N ARG A 290 9.08 7.43 3.87
CA ARG A 290 7.92 6.96 3.09
C ARG A 290 7.70 7.74 1.80
N THR A 291 8.06 9.02 1.78
CA THR A 291 7.76 9.95 0.67
C THR A 291 9.00 10.40 -0.09
N LYS A 292 10.19 9.94 0.34
CA LYS A 292 11.51 10.48 -0.06
C LYS A 292 11.67 11.95 0.32
N VAL A 293 12.78 12.55 -0.09
CA VAL A 293 13.14 13.92 0.27
C VAL A 293 12.18 14.98 -0.29
N ARG A 294 11.55 14.74 -1.46
CA ARG A 294 10.56 15.62 -2.11
C ARG A 294 9.76 14.88 -3.20
N PRO A 295 8.57 15.37 -3.59
CA PRO A 295 7.80 14.81 -4.70
C PRO A 295 8.38 15.23 -6.07
N LEU A 296 7.91 14.57 -7.14
CA LEU A 296 7.96 15.11 -8.50
C LEU A 296 6.70 15.94 -8.74
N VAL A 297 6.82 17.11 -9.35
CA VAL A 297 5.69 18.02 -9.63
C VAL A 297 5.61 18.31 -11.11
N VAL A 298 4.45 18.03 -11.72
CA VAL A 298 4.17 18.44 -13.10
C VAL A 298 3.95 19.95 -13.15
N ASP A 299 4.68 20.62 -14.03
CA ASP A 299 4.74 22.08 -14.18
C ASP A 299 3.89 22.60 -15.35
N LEU A 300 2.79 21.89 -15.67
CA LEU A 300 1.85 22.24 -16.73
C LEU A 300 0.47 22.62 -16.17
N PRO A 301 -0.31 23.46 -16.89
CA PRO A 301 -1.69 23.76 -16.52
C PRO A 301 -2.57 22.51 -16.47
N ALA A 302 -3.62 22.56 -15.65
CA ALA A 302 -4.62 21.52 -15.49
C ALA A 302 -5.25 21.07 -16.83
N THR A 303 -5.42 21.99 -17.77
CA THR A 303 -6.03 21.77 -19.08
C THR A 303 -5.07 21.20 -20.14
N ALA A 304 -3.78 21.01 -19.81
CA ALA A 304 -2.82 20.43 -20.75
C ALA A 304 -3.29 19.04 -21.25
N PRO A 305 -3.16 18.71 -22.55
CA PRO A 305 -3.44 17.39 -23.08
C PRO A 305 -2.66 16.28 -22.33
N VAL A 306 -3.22 15.06 -22.31
CA VAL A 306 -2.59 13.91 -21.62
C VAL A 306 -1.21 13.63 -22.21
N GLU A 307 -1.07 13.74 -23.53
CA GLU A 307 0.14 13.47 -24.29
C GLU A 307 1.28 14.43 -23.90
N ASP A 308 0.96 15.71 -23.73
CA ASP A 308 1.91 16.74 -23.31
C ASP A 308 2.37 16.50 -21.86
N VAL A 309 1.42 16.13 -20.98
CA VAL A 309 1.74 15.76 -19.59
C VAL A 309 2.62 14.52 -19.55
N VAL A 310 2.36 13.50 -20.37
CA VAL A 310 3.18 12.28 -20.48
C VAL A 310 4.59 12.61 -20.98
N ALA A 311 4.73 13.45 -21.99
CA ALA A 311 6.04 13.88 -22.50
C ALA A 311 6.82 14.61 -21.39
N ARG A 312 6.18 15.57 -20.72
CA ARG A 312 6.82 16.35 -19.65
C ARG A 312 7.16 15.50 -18.42
N LEU A 313 6.32 14.52 -18.06
CA LEU A 313 6.59 13.58 -16.97
C LEU A 313 7.89 12.78 -17.18
N LYS A 314 8.18 12.38 -18.43
CA LYS A 314 9.43 11.65 -18.76
C LYS A 314 10.66 12.53 -18.55
N GLU A 315 10.61 13.78 -19.01
CA GLU A 315 11.69 14.76 -18.80
C GLU A 315 11.90 15.04 -17.30
N LEU A 316 10.82 15.37 -16.59
CA LEU A 316 10.86 15.64 -15.15
C LEU A 316 11.35 14.44 -14.34
N HIS A 317 11.07 13.21 -14.78
CA HIS A 317 11.55 11.99 -14.14
C HIS A 317 13.05 11.82 -14.30
N GLU A 318 13.60 12.08 -15.48
CA GLU A 318 15.05 12.09 -15.71
C GLU A 318 15.75 13.15 -14.85
N GLU A 319 15.19 14.37 -14.82
CA GLU A 319 15.66 15.47 -13.95
C GLU A 319 15.62 15.06 -12.48
N TYR A 320 14.48 14.55 -12.00
CA TYR A 320 14.31 14.10 -10.61
C TYR A 320 15.35 13.05 -10.22
N ARG A 321 15.58 12.04 -11.07
CA ARG A 321 16.55 10.98 -10.81
C ARG A 321 17.97 11.52 -10.73
N ALA A 322 18.35 12.44 -11.63
CA ALA A 322 19.66 13.07 -11.63
C ALA A 322 19.87 13.91 -10.35
N GLU A 323 18.86 14.69 -9.96
CA GLU A 323 18.92 15.51 -8.75
C GLU A 323 18.93 14.66 -7.48
N TYR A 324 18.18 13.56 -7.43
CA TYR A 324 18.19 12.63 -6.29
C TYR A 324 19.56 11.91 -6.17
N ALA A 325 20.15 11.48 -7.28
CA ALA A 325 21.50 10.93 -7.29
C ALA A 325 22.55 11.95 -6.83
N ALA A 326 22.43 13.22 -7.25
CA ALA A 326 23.29 14.30 -6.79
C ALA A 326 23.13 14.56 -5.29
N TYR A 327 21.89 14.59 -4.77
CA TYR A 327 21.60 14.67 -3.34
C TYR A 327 22.30 13.55 -2.56
N TYR A 328 22.16 12.30 -3.01
CA TYR A 328 22.84 11.17 -2.39
C TYR A 328 24.37 11.36 -2.39
N GLN A 329 24.96 11.71 -3.52
CA GLN A 329 26.41 11.88 -3.65
C GLN A 329 26.98 13.01 -2.78
N ARG A 330 26.22 14.10 -2.58
CA ARG A 330 26.67 15.23 -1.73
C ARG A 330 26.78 14.87 -0.25
N HIS A 331 25.96 13.94 0.24
CA HIS A 331 25.85 13.63 1.68
C HIS A 331 26.36 12.24 2.06
N ALA A 332 26.46 11.32 1.11
CA ALA A 332 26.97 9.98 1.36
C ALA A 332 28.43 9.98 1.82
N THR A 333 28.69 9.19 2.85
CA THR A 333 30.01 8.86 3.38
C THR A 333 30.43 7.45 2.93
N PRO A 334 31.70 7.04 3.11
CA PRO A 334 32.14 5.68 2.79
C PRO A 334 31.35 4.57 3.50
N ASP A 335 30.76 4.87 4.66
CA ASP A 335 29.96 3.94 5.47
C ASP A 335 28.45 4.01 5.17
N SER A 336 28.02 4.88 4.25
CA SER A 336 26.59 5.03 3.92
C SER A 336 26.05 3.83 3.13
N PRO A 337 24.83 3.35 3.43
CA PRO A 337 24.16 2.33 2.62
C PRO A 337 23.97 2.78 1.17
N ALA A 338 23.98 1.84 0.23
CA ALA A 338 23.77 2.13 -1.18
C ALA A 338 22.41 2.83 -1.45
N MET A 339 22.39 3.71 -2.45
CA MET A 339 21.18 4.43 -2.87
C MET A 339 20.03 3.46 -3.16
N ARG A 340 18.87 3.69 -2.52
CA ARG A 340 17.70 2.80 -2.59
C ARG A 340 16.80 3.11 -3.81
N GLY A 341 17.43 3.37 -4.96
CA GLY A 341 16.76 3.84 -6.17
C GLY A 341 16.46 5.34 -6.16
N ALA A 342 16.34 5.94 -7.33
CA ALA A 342 16.17 7.36 -7.58
C ALA A 342 14.76 7.76 -8.02
N ASP A 343 13.83 6.81 -8.18
CA ASP A 343 12.45 7.09 -8.61
C ASP A 343 11.61 7.84 -7.56
N PRO A 344 10.65 8.71 -7.96
CA PRO A 344 9.79 9.43 -7.02
C PRO A 344 8.79 8.50 -6.31
N ALA A 345 8.58 8.73 -5.02
CA ALA A 345 7.52 8.06 -4.26
C ALA A 345 6.18 8.81 -4.35
N ILE A 346 6.21 10.11 -4.60
CA ILE A 346 5.06 11.00 -4.71
C ILE A 346 5.15 11.79 -6.01
N VAL A 347 4.06 11.82 -6.78
CA VAL A 347 3.93 12.59 -8.02
C VAL A 347 2.69 13.47 -7.93
N LEU A 348 2.87 14.77 -8.13
CA LEU A 348 1.86 15.81 -8.02
C LEU A 348 1.49 16.32 -9.41
N VAL A 349 0.21 16.28 -9.77
CA VAL A 349 -0.29 16.71 -11.08
C VAL A 349 -1.36 17.78 -10.90
N PRO A 350 -1.06 19.07 -11.21
CA PRO A 350 -2.02 20.16 -11.08
C PRO A 350 -3.35 19.90 -11.79
N GLY A 351 -4.43 20.32 -11.14
CA GLY A 351 -5.80 20.04 -11.58
C GLY A 351 -6.25 18.58 -11.46
N VAL A 352 -5.33 17.63 -11.19
CA VAL A 352 -5.60 16.19 -11.22
C VAL A 352 -5.52 15.52 -9.85
N GLY A 353 -4.46 15.75 -9.08
CA GLY A 353 -4.28 15.14 -7.76
C GLY A 353 -2.88 14.56 -7.54
N MET A 354 -2.79 13.61 -6.62
CA MET A 354 -1.54 13.02 -6.17
C MET A 354 -1.51 11.50 -6.40
N PHE A 355 -0.40 11.04 -6.96
CA PHE A 355 -0.06 9.63 -7.09
C PHE A 355 1.05 9.30 -6.09
N SER A 356 0.93 8.14 -5.46
CA SER A 356 1.87 7.65 -4.44
C SER A 356 2.21 6.20 -4.71
N PHE A 357 3.45 5.81 -4.42
CA PHE A 357 3.99 4.51 -4.81
C PHE A 357 4.67 3.79 -3.66
N GLY A 358 4.57 2.46 -3.67
CA GLY A 358 5.19 1.61 -2.66
C GLY A 358 5.30 0.15 -3.09
N ALA A 359 5.98 -0.66 -2.28
CA ALA A 359 6.19 -2.09 -2.55
C ALA A 359 4.90 -2.92 -2.47
N ASN A 360 3.82 -2.35 -1.93
CA ASN A 360 2.46 -2.87 -1.95
C ASN A 360 1.47 -1.71 -1.81
N LYS A 361 0.17 -1.96 -2.04
CA LYS A 361 -0.87 -0.93 -1.96
C LYS A 361 -0.94 -0.23 -0.61
N GLN A 362 -0.83 -0.96 0.51
CA GLN A 362 -0.83 -0.33 1.84
C GLN A 362 0.30 0.69 1.96
N THR A 363 1.53 0.34 1.58
CA THR A 363 2.68 1.26 1.64
C THR A 363 2.53 2.44 0.68
N ALA A 364 1.96 2.24 -0.50
CA ALA A 364 1.66 3.31 -1.46
C ALA A 364 0.63 4.29 -0.88
N ARG A 365 -0.51 3.79 -0.38
CA ARG A 365 -1.54 4.59 0.29
C ARG A 365 -0.99 5.37 1.46
N VAL A 366 -0.22 4.70 2.34
CA VAL A 366 0.40 5.32 3.51
C VAL A 366 1.37 6.42 3.11
N ALA A 367 2.17 6.24 2.04
CA ALA A 367 3.01 7.33 1.52
C ALA A 367 2.18 8.54 1.08
N GLY A 368 1.05 8.32 0.41
CA GLY A 368 0.10 9.38 0.08
C GLY A 368 -0.47 10.08 1.31
N GLU A 369 -0.92 9.34 2.32
CA GLU A 369 -1.44 9.90 3.59
C GLU A 369 -0.39 10.76 4.30
N PHE A 370 0.85 10.27 4.39
CA PHE A 370 1.97 11.03 4.95
C PHE A 370 2.23 12.34 4.19
N TYR A 371 2.06 12.34 2.87
CA TYR A 371 2.21 13.56 2.09
C TYR A 371 1.02 14.52 2.26
N VAL A 372 -0.20 14.01 2.48
CA VAL A 372 -1.34 14.85 2.91
C VAL A 372 -1.05 15.52 4.26
N ASN A 373 -0.49 14.77 5.22
CA ASN A 373 -0.03 15.36 6.49
C ASN A 373 1.03 16.44 6.25
N ALA A 374 2.02 16.19 5.38
CA ALA A 374 3.02 17.19 5.03
C ALA A 374 2.39 18.47 4.46
N ILE A 375 1.37 18.36 3.59
CA ILE A 375 0.61 19.52 3.10
C ILE A 375 -0.07 20.26 4.26
N ASN A 376 -0.73 19.58 5.19
CA ASN A 376 -1.34 20.22 6.35
C ASN A 376 -0.32 20.92 7.26
N VAL A 377 0.85 20.31 7.46
CA VAL A 377 1.95 20.91 8.22
C VAL A 377 2.47 22.16 7.53
N MET A 378 2.74 22.10 6.22
CA MET A 378 3.14 23.27 5.43
C MET A 378 2.09 24.37 5.54
N ARG A 379 0.80 24.02 5.45
CA ARG A 379 -0.32 24.97 5.62
C ARG A 379 -0.26 25.65 6.97
N GLY A 380 -0.15 24.87 8.06
CA GLY A 380 -0.10 25.39 9.41
C GLY A 380 1.10 26.31 9.63
N ALA A 381 2.29 25.89 9.20
CA ALA A 381 3.51 26.68 9.33
C ALA A 381 3.42 27.99 8.54
N GLU A 382 2.95 27.95 7.29
CA GLU A 382 2.77 29.12 6.43
C GLU A 382 1.64 30.05 6.89
N ALA A 383 0.70 29.53 7.68
CA ALA A 383 -0.40 30.34 8.22
C ALA A 383 0.10 31.34 9.26
N VAL A 384 1.07 30.93 10.11
CA VAL A 384 1.56 31.75 11.23
C VAL A 384 3.00 32.27 11.05
N SER A 385 3.81 31.64 10.21
CA SER A 385 5.20 32.02 9.90
C SER A 385 5.58 31.53 8.49
N THR A 386 6.78 30.97 8.32
CA THR A 386 7.30 30.34 7.10
C THR A 386 7.70 28.90 7.43
N TYR A 387 7.36 27.97 6.55
CA TYR A 387 7.74 26.57 6.62
C TYR A 387 9.26 26.43 6.42
N ALA A 388 9.92 25.89 7.45
CA ALA A 388 11.34 25.66 7.54
C ALA A 388 11.57 24.24 8.07
N PRO A 389 11.59 23.21 7.19
CA PRO A 389 11.92 21.86 7.61
C PRO A 389 13.41 21.77 7.96
N ILE A 390 13.82 20.63 8.52
CA ILE A 390 15.22 20.36 8.86
C ILE A 390 16.14 20.44 7.62
N ASP A 391 17.43 20.63 7.87
CA ASP A 391 18.45 20.71 6.82
C ASP A 391 18.53 19.44 5.97
N GLU A 392 18.89 19.59 4.69
CA GLU A 392 19.02 18.48 3.73
C GLU A 392 19.96 17.36 4.24
N SER A 393 21.06 17.72 4.89
CA SER A 393 21.99 16.73 5.46
C SER A 393 21.37 15.89 6.58
N GLU A 394 20.44 16.44 7.35
CA GLU A 394 19.71 15.72 8.39
C GLU A 394 18.66 14.78 7.78
N LYS A 395 17.99 15.22 6.69
CA LYS A 395 17.11 14.34 5.90
C LYS A 395 17.86 13.11 5.40
N PHE A 396 19.07 13.29 4.88
CA PHE A 396 19.93 12.19 4.42
C PHE A 396 20.27 11.21 5.55
N ARG A 397 20.68 11.73 6.71
CA ARG A 397 21.03 10.90 7.89
C ARG A 397 19.85 10.08 8.42
N ILE A 398 18.62 10.55 8.24
CA ILE A 398 17.39 9.83 8.59
C ILE A 398 17.08 8.77 7.52
N GLU A 399 17.08 9.16 6.25
CA GLU A 399 16.73 8.28 5.14
C GLU A 399 17.70 7.08 5.03
N TYR A 400 19.00 7.33 5.18
CA TYR A 400 20.08 6.35 5.07
C TYR A 400 20.60 5.85 6.43
N TRP A 401 19.78 5.96 7.46
CA TRP A 401 20.15 5.52 8.80
C TRP A 401 20.41 4.00 8.84
N ALA A 402 21.53 3.60 9.45
CA ALA A 402 21.91 2.21 9.66
C ALA A 402 20.84 1.37 10.39
N LEU A 403 20.02 1.97 11.25
CA LEU A 403 18.94 1.26 11.95
C LEU A 403 17.79 0.90 11.03
N GLU A 404 17.38 1.83 10.18
CA GLU A 404 16.36 1.52 9.18
C GLU A 404 16.90 0.49 8.18
N GLU A 405 18.18 0.58 7.83
CA GLU A 405 18.85 -0.44 7.01
C GLU A 405 18.81 -1.83 7.68
N ALA A 406 19.15 -1.94 8.96
CA ALA A 406 19.09 -3.20 9.70
C ALA A 406 17.65 -3.77 9.76
N LYS A 407 16.64 -2.91 9.83
CA LYS A 407 15.23 -3.31 9.80
C LYS A 407 14.83 -3.82 8.41
N LEU A 408 15.22 -3.13 7.34
CA LEU A 408 14.97 -3.55 5.97
C LEU A 408 15.63 -4.91 5.66
N GLN A 409 16.86 -5.13 6.15
CA GLN A 409 17.57 -6.41 5.98
C GLN A 409 16.93 -7.59 6.72
N ARG A 410 16.15 -7.33 7.77
CA ARG A 410 15.41 -8.35 8.53
C ARG A 410 14.05 -8.69 7.91
N MET A 411 13.58 -7.92 6.92
CA MET A 411 12.29 -8.18 6.29
C MET A 411 12.32 -9.52 5.53
N PRO A 412 11.22 -10.29 5.53
CA PRO A 412 11.13 -11.48 4.72
C PRO A 412 11.26 -11.13 3.24
N LYS A 413 11.79 -12.08 2.45
CA LYS A 413 11.84 -11.92 0.99
C LYS A 413 10.42 -11.65 0.46
N PRO A 414 10.25 -10.72 -0.50
CA PRO A 414 8.96 -10.50 -1.14
C PRO A 414 8.37 -11.79 -1.71
N LYS A 415 7.05 -11.92 -1.65
CA LYS A 415 6.35 -13.03 -2.30
C LYS A 415 6.48 -12.92 -3.84
N PRO A 416 6.32 -14.02 -4.60
CA PRO A 416 6.60 -14.02 -6.04
C PRO A 416 5.79 -13.01 -6.86
N LEU A 417 4.54 -12.74 -6.46
CA LEU A 417 3.67 -11.77 -7.13
C LEU A 417 3.55 -10.45 -6.38
N ALA A 418 4.42 -10.19 -5.40
CA ALA A 418 4.51 -8.87 -4.79
C ALA A 418 4.66 -7.82 -5.90
N THR A 419 3.98 -6.68 -5.75
CA THR A 419 3.92 -5.56 -6.71
C THR A 419 3.16 -5.80 -8.02
N ARG A 420 2.65 -7.01 -8.27
CA ARG A 420 1.82 -7.30 -9.44
C ARG A 420 0.36 -6.92 -9.18
N VAL A 421 -0.30 -6.33 -10.18
CA VAL A 421 -1.73 -6.06 -10.17
C VAL A 421 -2.44 -7.03 -11.13
N ALA A 422 -3.34 -7.85 -10.59
CA ALA A 422 -4.03 -8.90 -11.30
C ALA A 422 -5.53 -8.59 -11.45
N LEU A 423 -6.05 -8.52 -12.67
CA LEU A 423 -7.49 -8.45 -12.94
C LEU A 423 -7.99 -9.82 -13.36
N VAL A 424 -8.97 -10.35 -12.64
CA VAL A 424 -9.58 -11.66 -12.92
C VAL A 424 -11.05 -11.45 -13.23
N THR A 425 -11.49 -11.85 -14.43
CA THR A 425 -12.90 -11.74 -14.86
C THR A 425 -13.72 -12.93 -14.40
N GLY A 426 -15.00 -12.73 -14.06
CA GLY A 426 -15.84 -13.79 -13.47
C GLY A 426 -15.30 -14.30 -12.13
N ALA A 427 -14.71 -13.41 -11.33
CA ALA A 427 -13.93 -13.76 -10.14
C ALA A 427 -14.73 -13.77 -8.84
N ALA A 428 -16.04 -13.51 -8.87
CA ALA A 428 -16.83 -13.58 -7.64
C ALA A 428 -17.14 -15.03 -7.20
N SER A 429 -16.89 -16.03 -8.05
CA SER A 429 -17.13 -17.44 -7.73
C SER A 429 -16.20 -18.41 -8.47
N GLY A 430 -16.21 -19.67 -8.02
CA GLY A 430 -15.54 -20.80 -8.68
C GLY A 430 -14.08 -20.59 -9.04
N ILE A 431 -13.72 -20.95 -10.27
CA ILE A 431 -12.34 -20.91 -10.78
C ILE A 431 -11.75 -19.50 -10.65
N GLY A 432 -12.49 -18.48 -11.06
CA GLY A 432 -12.03 -17.09 -10.97
C GLY A 432 -11.76 -16.66 -9.53
N LYS A 433 -12.64 -17.03 -8.59
CA LYS A 433 -12.44 -16.74 -7.16
C LYS A 433 -11.19 -17.45 -6.59
N ALA A 434 -11.02 -18.74 -6.89
CA ALA A 434 -9.85 -19.49 -6.44
C ALA A 434 -8.54 -18.93 -7.02
N ILE A 435 -8.56 -18.47 -8.28
CA ILE A 435 -7.43 -17.76 -8.90
C ILE A 435 -7.16 -16.45 -8.17
N ALA A 436 -8.17 -15.62 -7.94
CA ALA A 436 -8.03 -14.35 -7.22
C ALA A 436 -7.43 -14.55 -5.81
N GLU A 437 -7.96 -15.51 -5.05
CA GLU A 437 -7.44 -15.88 -3.72
C GLU A 437 -5.99 -16.36 -3.78
N ARG A 438 -5.64 -17.22 -4.75
CA ARG A 438 -4.27 -17.71 -4.92
C ARG A 438 -3.29 -16.59 -5.25
N LEU A 439 -3.62 -15.71 -6.20
CA LEU A 439 -2.74 -14.61 -6.61
C LEU A 439 -2.52 -13.62 -5.45
N ALA A 440 -3.56 -13.30 -4.68
CA ALA A 440 -3.46 -12.47 -3.49
C ALA A 440 -2.61 -13.13 -2.40
N ALA A 441 -2.78 -14.44 -2.18
CA ALA A 441 -1.96 -15.21 -1.23
C ALA A 441 -0.46 -15.15 -1.59
N GLU A 442 -0.11 -14.97 -2.86
CA GLU A 442 1.24 -14.83 -3.38
C GLU A 442 1.69 -13.35 -3.55
N GLY A 443 0.90 -12.41 -3.03
CA GLY A 443 1.29 -11.01 -2.86
C GLY A 443 0.79 -10.03 -3.93
N ALA A 444 -0.02 -10.48 -4.89
CA ALA A 444 -0.61 -9.57 -5.88
C ALA A 444 -1.71 -8.69 -5.27
N CYS A 445 -1.87 -7.48 -5.81
CA CYS A 445 -3.10 -6.72 -5.67
C CYS A 445 -4.12 -7.27 -6.69
N VAL A 446 -5.36 -7.53 -6.28
CA VAL A 446 -6.34 -8.26 -7.10
C VAL A 446 -7.60 -7.44 -7.38
N VAL A 447 -7.97 -7.34 -8.65
CA VAL A 447 -9.23 -6.78 -9.10
C VAL A 447 -10.17 -7.94 -9.43
N VAL A 448 -11.18 -8.10 -8.58
CA VAL A 448 -12.26 -9.07 -8.75
C VAL A 448 -13.29 -8.44 -9.69
N ALA A 449 -13.24 -8.77 -10.97
CA ALA A 449 -14.19 -8.26 -11.96
C ALA A 449 -15.31 -9.28 -12.18
N ASP A 450 -16.55 -8.86 -11.97
CA ASP A 450 -17.73 -9.72 -12.16
C ASP A 450 -18.92 -8.90 -12.66
N LEU A 451 -19.95 -9.56 -13.22
CA LEU A 451 -21.16 -8.89 -13.67
C LEU A 451 -21.94 -8.29 -12.48
N ASP A 452 -21.88 -8.95 -11.33
CA ASP A 452 -22.55 -8.55 -10.09
C ASP A 452 -21.57 -7.82 -9.15
N LEU A 453 -21.70 -6.50 -9.05
CA LEU A 453 -20.84 -5.66 -8.22
C LEU A 453 -20.82 -6.07 -6.75
N GLN A 454 -21.96 -6.46 -6.20
CA GLN A 454 -22.05 -6.80 -4.78
C GLN A 454 -21.25 -8.07 -4.50
N LYS A 455 -21.42 -9.10 -5.34
CA LYS A 455 -20.65 -10.35 -5.19
C LYS A 455 -19.16 -10.13 -5.40
N ALA A 456 -18.77 -9.28 -6.36
CA ALA A 456 -17.37 -8.91 -6.56
C ALA A 456 -16.78 -8.23 -5.32
N THR A 457 -17.53 -7.30 -4.72
CA THR A 457 -17.13 -6.58 -3.51
C THR A 457 -17.00 -7.51 -2.31
N ASP A 458 -17.97 -8.41 -2.11
CA ASP A 458 -17.95 -9.39 -1.03
C ASP A 458 -16.77 -10.37 -1.16
N ALA A 459 -16.47 -10.82 -2.38
CA ALA A 459 -15.33 -11.68 -2.66
C ALA A 459 -13.99 -10.95 -2.39
N ALA A 460 -13.85 -9.70 -2.83
CA ALA A 460 -12.66 -8.88 -2.56
C ALA A 460 -12.46 -8.62 -1.05
N ALA A 461 -13.54 -8.35 -0.31
CA ALA A 461 -13.50 -8.19 1.14
C ALA A 461 -13.02 -9.47 1.84
N GLY A 462 -13.43 -10.65 1.35
CA GLY A 462 -12.96 -11.94 1.85
C GLY A 462 -11.47 -12.24 1.61
N ILE A 463 -10.85 -11.58 0.63
CA ILE A 463 -9.42 -11.76 0.30
C ILE A 463 -8.53 -10.91 1.22
N GLY A 464 -8.87 -9.64 1.43
CA GLY A 464 -8.02 -8.75 2.23
C GLY A 464 -8.40 -7.27 2.26
N GLY A 465 -9.57 -6.89 1.75
CA GLY A 465 -10.02 -5.50 1.68
C GLY A 465 -9.23 -4.64 0.67
N PRO A 466 -9.44 -3.31 0.64
CA PRO A 466 -8.99 -2.44 -0.47
C PRO A 466 -7.47 -2.31 -0.61
N ASP A 467 -6.69 -2.66 0.43
CA ASP A 467 -5.23 -2.70 0.35
C ASP A 467 -4.70 -3.99 -0.33
N VAL A 468 -5.56 -4.96 -0.61
CA VAL A 468 -5.19 -6.23 -1.28
C VAL A 468 -6.08 -6.48 -2.49
N ALA A 469 -7.39 -6.27 -2.38
CA ALA A 469 -8.34 -6.54 -3.44
C ALA A 469 -9.50 -5.53 -3.50
N ILE A 470 -10.00 -5.27 -4.72
CA ILE A 470 -11.23 -4.50 -4.96
C ILE A 470 -12.20 -5.30 -5.83
N GLY A 471 -13.49 -5.06 -5.65
CA GLY A 471 -14.55 -5.59 -6.52
C GLY A 471 -14.98 -4.54 -7.54
N VAL A 472 -15.13 -4.92 -8.80
CA VAL A 472 -15.60 -4.04 -9.88
C VAL A 472 -16.67 -4.73 -10.72
N ALA A 473 -17.63 -3.94 -11.20
CA ALA A 473 -18.63 -4.41 -12.16
C ALA A 473 -18.00 -4.47 -13.55
N ALA A 474 -18.15 -5.60 -14.25
CA ALA A 474 -17.66 -5.77 -15.60
C ALA A 474 -18.56 -6.75 -16.38
N ASP A 475 -19.40 -6.21 -17.26
CA ASP A 475 -19.94 -6.98 -18.37
C ASP A 475 -18.88 -7.07 -19.46
N VAL A 476 -18.26 -8.24 -19.60
CA VAL A 476 -17.18 -8.44 -20.58
C VAL A 476 -17.66 -8.31 -22.03
N SER A 477 -18.97 -8.39 -22.31
CA SER A 477 -19.52 -8.24 -23.66
C SER A 477 -19.66 -6.77 -24.11
N ASP A 478 -19.52 -5.83 -23.17
CA ASP A 478 -19.62 -4.38 -23.35
C ASP A 478 -18.24 -3.72 -23.22
N ALA A 479 -17.83 -3.02 -24.29
CA ALA A 479 -16.52 -2.36 -24.35
C ALA A 479 -16.39 -1.20 -23.35
N GLU A 480 -17.47 -0.46 -23.07
CA GLU A 480 -17.44 0.66 -22.12
C GLU A 480 -17.37 0.16 -20.69
N ALA A 481 -18.10 -0.93 -20.37
CA ALA A 481 -18.03 -1.58 -19.07
C ALA A 481 -16.63 -2.16 -18.79
N VAL A 482 -16.01 -2.80 -19.79
CA VAL A 482 -14.61 -3.26 -19.69
C VAL A 482 -13.67 -2.08 -19.44
N ALA A 483 -13.76 -1.02 -20.24
CA ALA A 483 -12.91 0.16 -20.05
C ALA A 483 -13.10 0.81 -18.66
N ALA A 484 -14.34 0.85 -18.14
CA ALA A 484 -14.63 1.34 -16.79
C ALA A 484 -13.98 0.48 -15.70
N ALA A 485 -14.06 -0.86 -15.81
CA ALA A 485 -13.43 -1.77 -14.87
C ALA A 485 -11.89 -1.59 -14.82
N PHE A 486 -11.25 -1.38 -15.97
CA PHE A 486 -9.82 -1.09 -16.03
C PHE A 486 -9.48 0.30 -15.45
N ARG A 487 -10.31 1.33 -15.65
CA ARG A 487 -10.10 2.65 -15.00
C ARG A 487 -10.11 2.52 -13.48
N GLU A 488 -11.05 1.77 -12.91
CA GLU A 488 -11.09 1.54 -11.45
C GLU A 488 -9.86 0.76 -10.96
N ALA A 489 -9.41 -0.26 -11.70
CA ALA A 489 -8.17 -0.98 -11.40
C ALA A 489 -6.95 -0.05 -11.36
N VAL A 490 -6.83 0.81 -12.37
CA VAL A 490 -5.72 1.75 -12.53
C VAL A 490 -5.75 2.84 -11.46
N LEU A 491 -6.92 3.40 -11.11
CA LEU A 491 -7.02 4.38 -10.03
C LEU A 491 -6.71 3.74 -8.66
N ALA A 492 -7.08 2.47 -8.46
CA ALA A 492 -6.83 1.77 -7.22
C ALA A 492 -5.36 1.37 -7.03
N PHE A 493 -4.70 0.86 -8.07
CA PHE A 493 -3.37 0.24 -7.94
C PHE A 493 -2.30 0.82 -8.87
N GLY A 494 -2.62 1.85 -9.65
CA GLY A 494 -1.74 2.51 -10.60
C GLY A 494 -1.57 1.81 -11.94
N GLY A 495 -2.19 0.64 -12.16
CA GLY A 495 -1.89 -0.18 -13.33
C GLY A 495 -2.52 -1.58 -13.34
N VAL A 496 -2.21 -2.38 -14.37
CA VAL A 496 -2.56 -3.80 -14.49
C VAL A 496 -1.39 -4.56 -15.13
N ASP A 497 -0.93 -5.65 -14.49
CA ASP A 497 0.22 -6.45 -14.95
C ASP A 497 -0.13 -7.89 -15.31
N LEU A 498 -1.27 -8.37 -14.82
CA LEU A 498 -1.76 -9.72 -15.04
C LEU A 498 -3.26 -9.65 -15.31
N VAL A 499 -3.70 -10.24 -16.42
CA VAL A 499 -5.13 -10.42 -16.70
C VAL A 499 -5.43 -11.90 -16.83
N VAL A 500 -6.51 -12.33 -16.17
CA VAL A 500 -7.03 -13.68 -16.32
C VAL A 500 -8.44 -13.60 -16.93
N ASN A 501 -8.51 -13.95 -18.22
CA ASN A 501 -9.75 -14.12 -18.96
C ASN A 501 -10.41 -15.43 -18.50
N ASN A 502 -11.24 -15.34 -17.45
CA ASN A 502 -11.95 -16.46 -16.86
C ASN A 502 -13.47 -16.38 -17.06
N ALA A 503 -14.05 -15.20 -17.24
CA ALA A 503 -15.49 -15.04 -17.46
C ALA A 503 -15.98 -15.95 -18.59
N GLY A 504 -17.08 -16.65 -18.34
CA GLY A 504 -17.65 -17.58 -19.30
C GLY A 504 -18.93 -18.21 -18.79
N LEU A 505 -19.68 -18.76 -19.74
CA LEU A 505 -20.91 -19.49 -19.51
C LEU A 505 -20.95 -20.70 -20.45
N SER A 506 -21.85 -21.64 -20.19
CA SER A 506 -21.99 -22.83 -21.02
C SER A 506 -23.45 -23.14 -21.28
N ILE A 507 -23.80 -23.32 -22.56
CA ILE A 507 -25.11 -23.80 -22.99
C ILE A 507 -24.87 -25.07 -23.80
N SER A 508 -25.31 -26.21 -23.25
CA SER A 508 -25.14 -27.53 -23.87
C SER A 508 -26.44 -27.96 -24.56
N LYS A 509 -26.48 -27.86 -25.90
CA LYS A 509 -27.63 -28.29 -26.71
C LYS A 509 -27.18 -29.06 -27.96
N PRO A 510 -27.98 -30.03 -28.44
CA PRO A 510 -27.78 -30.62 -29.76
C PRO A 510 -27.78 -29.53 -30.86
N LEU A 511 -27.17 -29.83 -32.01
CA LEU A 511 -27.06 -28.88 -33.12
C LEU A 511 -28.43 -28.32 -33.54
N LEU A 512 -29.43 -29.19 -33.71
CA LEU A 512 -30.77 -28.80 -34.18
C LEU A 512 -31.57 -27.97 -33.16
N GLU A 513 -31.12 -27.91 -31.91
CA GLU A 513 -31.76 -27.17 -30.82
C GLU A 513 -30.97 -25.92 -30.40
N THR A 514 -29.75 -25.77 -30.93
CA THR A 514 -28.91 -24.60 -30.65
C THR A 514 -29.44 -23.43 -31.46
N THR A 515 -29.97 -22.41 -30.78
CA THR A 515 -30.50 -21.21 -31.45
C THR A 515 -29.37 -20.23 -31.77
N GLU A 516 -29.59 -19.32 -32.73
CA GLU A 516 -28.66 -18.21 -33.00
C GLU A 516 -28.38 -17.39 -31.74
N ARG A 517 -29.40 -17.13 -30.92
CA ARG A 517 -29.21 -16.44 -29.63
C ARG A 517 -28.30 -17.19 -28.66
N ASP A 518 -28.38 -18.53 -28.60
CA ASP A 518 -27.48 -19.34 -27.76
C ASP A 518 -26.04 -19.31 -28.29
N TRP A 519 -25.87 -19.21 -29.61
CA TRP A 519 -24.58 -19.05 -30.27
C TRP A 519 -23.97 -17.67 -29.98
N ASP A 520 -24.73 -16.62 -30.25
CA ASP A 520 -24.29 -15.22 -30.10
C ASP A 520 -23.93 -14.92 -28.65
N LEU A 521 -24.78 -15.28 -27.68
CA LEU A 521 -24.51 -15.06 -26.26
C LEU A 521 -23.17 -15.69 -25.81
N GLN A 522 -22.88 -16.90 -26.27
CA GLN A 522 -21.62 -17.57 -25.94
C GLN A 522 -20.42 -16.89 -26.59
N HIS A 523 -20.55 -16.44 -27.85
CA HIS A 523 -19.48 -15.74 -28.56
C HIS A 523 -19.24 -14.33 -28.01
N ASP A 524 -20.30 -13.59 -27.71
CA ASP A 524 -20.23 -12.24 -27.14
C ASP A 524 -19.52 -12.24 -25.78
N VAL A 525 -19.85 -13.20 -24.91
CA VAL A 525 -19.24 -13.28 -23.57
C VAL A 525 -17.83 -13.85 -23.62
N MET A 526 -17.61 -14.98 -24.30
CA MET A 526 -16.32 -15.67 -24.23
C MET A 526 -15.32 -15.19 -25.28
N ALA A 527 -15.69 -15.24 -26.56
CA ALA A 527 -14.77 -14.92 -27.66
C ALA A 527 -14.52 -13.40 -27.73
N LYS A 528 -15.57 -12.61 -27.97
CA LYS A 528 -15.51 -11.14 -28.02
C LYS A 528 -15.11 -10.56 -26.67
N GLY A 529 -15.68 -11.04 -25.57
CA GLY A 529 -15.38 -10.49 -24.26
C GLY A 529 -13.91 -10.63 -23.85
N SER A 530 -13.31 -11.80 -24.06
CA SER A 530 -11.86 -11.98 -23.80
C SER A 530 -10.98 -11.16 -24.74
N PHE A 531 -11.42 -10.89 -25.97
CA PHE A 531 -10.74 -9.95 -26.87
C PHE A 531 -10.79 -8.52 -26.32
N LEU A 532 -11.97 -8.02 -25.91
CA LEU A 532 -12.12 -6.67 -25.38
C LEU A 532 -11.26 -6.46 -24.14
N VAL A 533 -11.31 -7.40 -23.21
CA VAL A 533 -10.51 -7.39 -21.98
C VAL A 533 -9.01 -7.40 -22.29
N SER A 534 -8.56 -8.26 -23.21
CA SER A 534 -7.14 -8.33 -23.58
C SER A 534 -6.65 -7.08 -24.32
N ARG A 535 -7.50 -6.45 -25.13
CA ARG A 535 -7.17 -5.19 -25.81
C ARG A 535 -6.93 -4.05 -24.83
N GLU A 536 -7.83 -3.87 -23.85
CA GLU A 536 -7.64 -2.82 -22.84
C GLU A 536 -6.43 -3.13 -21.92
N ALA A 537 -6.23 -4.41 -21.58
CA ALA A 537 -5.04 -4.84 -20.83
C ALA A 537 -3.73 -4.51 -21.56
N ALA A 538 -3.66 -4.82 -22.86
CA ALA A 538 -2.47 -4.57 -23.67
C ALA A 538 -2.14 -3.07 -23.74
N ARG A 539 -3.14 -2.20 -23.91
CA ARG A 539 -2.94 -0.74 -23.91
C ARG A 539 -2.25 -0.27 -22.62
N ILE A 540 -2.78 -0.65 -21.47
CA ILE A 540 -2.23 -0.28 -20.16
C ILE A 540 -0.83 -0.86 -19.96
N MET A 541 -0.62 -2.14 -20.27
CA MET A 541 0.69 -2.79 -20.11
C MET A 541 1.78 -2.15 -21.01
N ILE A 542 1.41 -1.73 -22.22
CA ILE A 542 2.32 -1.03 -23.15
C ILE A 542 2.65 0.37 -22.61
N GLU A 543 1.67 1.13 -22.13
CA GLU A 543 1.89 2.45 -21.53
C GLU A 543 2.78 2.41 -20.27
N GLN A 544 2.62 1.36 -19.46
CA GLN A 544 3.50 1.11 -18.30
C GLN A 544 4.93 0.80 -18.71
N GLY A 545 5.14 0.11 -19.84
CA GLY A 545 6.46 -0.35 -20.28
C GLY A 545 7.11 -1.40 -19.37
N MET A 546 6.31 -2.09 -18.54
CA MET A 546 6.79 -3.06 -17.54
C MET A 546 6.64 -4.53 -17.97
N GLY A 547 6.14 -4.77 -19.19
CA GLY A 547 5.70 -6.09 -19.64
C GLY A 547 4.38 -6.52 -18.96
N GLY A 548 4.05 -7.81 -19.05
CA GLY A 548 2.84 -8.31 -18.40
C GLY A 548 2.48 -9.74 -18.76
N ASP A 549 1.34 -10.19 -18.25
CA ASP A 549 0.82 -11.54 -18.44
C ASP A 549 -0.68 -11.50 -18.78
N VAL A 550 -1.07 -12.21 -19.83
CA VAL A 550 -2.49 -12.48 -20.14
C VAL A 550 -2.70 -13.99 -20.14
N VAL A 551 -3.62 -14.45 -19.30
CA VAL A 551 -3.94 -15.88 -19.14
C VAL A 551 -5.38 -16.12 -19.52
N TYR A 552 -5.61 -17.05 -20.44
CA TYR A 552 -6.94 -17.49 -20.84
C TYR A 552 -7.31 -18.77 -20.12
N ILE A 553 -8.44 -18.77 -19.41
CA ILE A 553 -9.07 -20.01 -18.96
C ILE A 553 -9.95 -20.52 -20.10
N SER A 554 -9.32 -21.31 -20.98
CA SER A 554 -9.96 -21.94 -22.13
C SER A 554 -10.75 -23.17 -21.67
N SER A 555 -10.55 -24.32 -22.32
CA SER A 555 -11.21 -25.57 -21.97
C SER A 555 -10.54 -26.69 -22.74
N LYS A 556 -10.58 -27.90 -22.20
CA LYS A 556 -10.39 -29.12 -23.00
C LYS A 556 -11.20 -29.11 -24.31
N ASN A 557 -12.42 -28.58 -24.31
CA ASN A 557 -13.30 -28.56 -25.49
C ASN A 557 -12.75 -27.67 -26.63
N ALA A 558 -11.68 -26.91 -26.40
CA ALA A 558 -10.97 -26.22 -27.49
C ALA A 558 -10.31 -27.20 -28.48
N VAL A 559 -10.02 -28.43 -28.04
CA VAL A 559 -9.37 -29.46 -28.87
C VAL A 559 -10.13 -30.78 -28.90
N PHE A 560 -10.95 -31.05 -27.88
CA PHE A 560 -11.78 -32.24 -27.80
C PHE A 560 -13.20 -31.97 -28.31
N ALA A 561 -13.70 -32.83 -29.19
CA ALA A 561 -15.07 -32.76 -29.69
C ALA A 561 -16.09 -33.28 -28.67
N GLY A 562 -16.51 -32.42 -27.73
CA GLY A 562 -17.57 -32.71 -26.77
C GLY A 562 -18.96 -32.78 -27.43
N PRO A 563 -19.75 -33.85 -27.21
CA PRO A 563 -21.12 -33.93 -27.74
C PRO A 563 -22.00 -32.78 -27.23
N SER A 564 -22.89 -32.26 -28.10
CA SER A 564 -23.88 -31.21 -27.79
C SER A 564 -23.29 -29.89 -27.25
N ASN A 565 -22.08 -29.53 -27.68
CA ASN A 565 -21.38 -28.32 -27.25
C ASN A 565 -20.81 -27.53 -28.43
N ILE A 566 -21.52 -27.45 -29.57
CA ILE A 566 -20.97 -26.84 -30.79
C ILE A 566 -20.59 -25.35 -30.58
N ALA A 567 -21.49 -24.56 -29.98
CA ALA A 567 -21.23 -23.15 -29.71
C ALA A 567 -20.12 -22.97 -28.65
N TYR A 568 -20.22 -23.65 -27.51
CA TYR A 568 -19.20 -23.60 -26.46
C TYR A 568 -17.79 -24.04 -26.93
N SER A 569 -17.70 -25.15 -27.67
CA SER A 569 -16.42 -25.66 -28.14
C SER A 569 -15.81 -24.72 -29.18
N SER A 570 -16.64 -24.11 -30.03
CA SER A 570 -16.19 -23.11 -31.01
C SER A 570 -15.60 -21.87 -30.34
N THR A 571 -16.26 -21.32 -29.31
CA THR A 571 -15.72 -20.16 -28.57
C THR A 571 -14.45 -20.49 -27.80
N LYS A 572 -14.35 -21.69 -27.21
CA LYS A 572 -13.12 -22.14 -26.52
C LYS A 572 -11.97 -22.40 -27.49
N ALA A 573 -12.25 -22.89 -28.69
CA ALA A 573 -11.26 -23.01 -29.75
C ALA A 573 -10.78 -21.64 -30.24
N ASP A 574 -11.70 -20.66 -30.38
CA ASP A 574 -11.37 -19.27 -30.69
C ASP A 574 -10.45 -18.65 -29.62
N GLN A 575 -10.82 -18.72 -28.34
CA GLN A 575 -9.97 -18.27 -27.22
C GLN A 575 -8.57 -18.92 -27.25
N ALA A 576 -8.50 -20.23 -27.52
CA ALA A 576 -7.22 -20.92 -27.63
C ALA A 576 -6.38 -20.47 -28.84
N HIS A 577 -7.01 -19.98 -29.90
CA HIS A 577 -6.29 -19.39 -31.02
C HIS A 577 -5.87 -17.94 -30.74
N GLN A 578 -6.72 -17.14 -30.07
CA GLN A 578 -6.37 -15.79 -29.60
C GLN A 578 -5.09 -15.79 -28.77
N VAL A 579 -4.89 -16.77 -27.87
CA VAL A 579 -3.65 -16.93 -27.09
C VAL A 579 -2.41 -16.91 -27.98
N ARG A 580 -2.43 -17.63 -29.12
CA ARG A 580 -1.26 -17.73 -30.01
C ARG A 580 -1.05 -16.45 -30.80
N LEU A 581 -2.14 -15.84 -31.28
CA LEU A 581 -2.09 -14.59 -32.03
C LEU A 581 -1.54 -13.45 -31.16
N LEU A 582 -2.11 -13.29 -29.97
CA LEU A 582 -1.69 -12.24 -29.02
C LEU A 582 -0.29 -12.50 -28.46
N ALA A 583 0.12 -13.75 -28.26
CA ALA A 583 1.50 -14.06 -27.88
C ALA A 583 2.52 -13.61 -28.93
N ALA A 584 2.19 -13.76 -30.21
CA ALA A 584 3.05 -13.33 -31.31
C ALA A 584 3.08 -11.80 -31.46
N GLU A 585 1.93 -11.14 -31.30
CA GLU A 585 1.78 -9.69 -31.43
C GLU A 585 2.39 -8.93 -30.24
N LEU A 586 2.07 -9.32 -29.00
CA LEU A 586 2.44 -8.55 -27.81
C LEU A 586 3.84 -8.90 -27.27
N GLY A 587 4.51 -9.89 -27.87
CA GLY A 587 5.82 -10.37 -27.43
C GLY A 587 6.92 -9.30 -27.49
N GLU A 588 6.85 -8.35 -28.42
CA GLU A 588 7.81 -7.24 -28.51
C GLU A 588 7.75 -6.32 -27.27
N HIS A 589 6.58 -6.23 -26.63
CA HIS A 589 6.34 -5.47 -25.42
C HIS A 589 6.61 -6.27 -24.13
N GLN A 590 7.19 -7.46 -24.23
CA GLN A 590 7.41 -8.37 -23.10
C GLN A 590 6.11 -8.78 -22.39
N ILE A 591 4.99 -8.81 -23.11
CA ILE A 591 3.71 -9.30 -22.61
C ILE A 591 3.56 -10.75 -23.05
N ARG A 592 3.45 -11.66 -22.08
CA ARG A 592 3.28 -13.09 -22.33
C ARG A 592 1.80 -13.43 -22.37
N VAL A 593 1.39 -14.29 -23.31
CA VAL A 593 0.00 -14.73 -23.41
C VAL A 593 -0.04 -16.24 -23.39
N ASN A 594 -0.73 -16.83 -22.42
CA ASN A 594 -0.82 -18.28 -22.25
C ASN A 594 -2.27 -18.72 -21.97
N GLY A 595 -2.56 -20.00 -22.17
CA GLY A 595 -3.86 -20.60 -21.94
C GLY A 595 -3.79 -21.74 -20.93
N ILE A 596 -4.92 -22.00 -20.28
CA ILE A 596 -5.14 -23.16 -19.40
C ILE A 596 -6.38 -23.89 -19.90
N ASN A 597 -6.27 -25.21 -20.03
CA ASN A 597 -7.33 -26.09 -20.50
C ASN A 597 -7.83 -26.98 -19.36
N PRO A 598 -8.79 -26.52 -18.54
CA PRO A 598 -9.40 -27.36 -17.52
C PRO A 598 -10.39 -28.39 -18.11
N ASP A 599 -10.62 -29.49 -17.38
CA ASP A 599 -11.73 -30.43 -17.59
C ASP A 599 -12.49 -30.70 -16.30
N GLY A 600 -13.81 -30.88 -16.40
CA GLY A 600 -14.62 -31.49 -15.33
C GLY A 600 -14.60 -30.79 -13.97
N VAL A 601 -14.39 -29.48 -13.89
CA VAL A 601 -14.40 -28.72 -12.61
C VAL A 601 -15.84 -28.53 -12.13
N VAL A 602 -16.41 -29.57 -11.50
CA VAL A 602 -17.81 -29.58 -11.06
C VAL A 602 -17.97 -28.85 -9.73
N ARG A 603 -17.19 -29.23 -8.72
CA ARG A 603 -17.29 -28.67 -7.38
C ARG A 603 -16.85 -27.22 -7.35
N GLY A 604 -17.67 -26.36 -6.75
CA GLY A 604 -17.38 -24.94 -6.58
C GLY A 604 -17.52 -24.09 -7.84
N SER A 605 -17.83 -24.67 -9.02
CA SER A 605 -17.97 -23.91 -10.25
C SER A 605 -19.34 -23.23 -10.39
N GLY A 606 -19.34 -21.92 -10.65
CA GLY A 606 -20.56 -21.15 -10.90
C GLY A 606 -21.35 -21.63 -12.12
N ILE A 607 -20.68 -22.14 -13.17
CA ILE A 607 -21.34 -22.66 -14.37
C ILE A 607 -22.09 -23.97 -14.06
N PHE A 608 -21.51 -24.85 -13.24
CA PHE A 608 -22.18 -26.10 -12.84
C PHE A 608 -23.38 -25.84 -11.92
N ALA A 609 -23.22 -24.96 -10.92
CA ALA A 609 -24.29 -24.55 -10.02
C ALA A 609 -25.42 -23.75 -10.72
N GLY A 610 -25.13 -23.10 -11.86
CA GLY A 610 -26.08 -22.35 -12.67
C GLY A 610 -26.98 -23.19 -13.59
N GLY A 611 -27.03 -24.51 -13.40
CA GLY A 611 -27.91 -25.44 -14.14
C GLY A 611 -27.21 -26.30 -15.20
N TRP A 612 -25.94 -26.03 -15.52
CA TRP A 612 -25.18 -26.87 -16.45
C TRP A 612 -24.84 -28.25 -15.85
N GLY A 613 -24.61 -28.33 -14.53
CA GLY A 613 -24.37 -29.59 -13.84
C GLY A 613 -25.52 -30.56 -14.00
N ALA A 614 -26.73 -30.13 -13.65
CA ALA A 614 -27.97 -30.87 -13.88
C ALA A 614 -28.17 -31.30 -15.35
N GLN A 615 -27.91 -30.42 -16.33
CA GLN A 615 -28.02 -30.78 -17.76
C GLN A 615 -27.03 -31.89 -18.16
N ARG A 616 -25.79 -31.82 -17.65
CA ARG A 616 -24.75 -32.82 -17.96
C ARG A 616 -24.95 -34.13 -17.23
N ALA A 617 -25.39 -34.07 -15.97
CA ALA A 617 -25.86 -35.20 -15.19
C ALA A 617 -26.96 -35.96 -15.96
N ALA A 618 -27.93 -35.24 -16.52
CA ALA A 618 -28.99 -35.83 -17.36
C ALA A 618 -28.45 -36.43 -18.67
N VAL A 619 -27.55 -35.74 -19.39
CA VAL A 619 -26.93 -36.27 -20.63
C VAL A 619 -26.13 -37.55 -20.38
N TYR A 620 -25.48 -37.66 -19.21
CA TYR A 620 -24.67 -38.83 -18.84
C TYR A 620 -25.40 -39.88 -18.02
N GLY A 621 -26.62 -39.60 -17.55
CA GLY A 621 -27.41 -40.52 -16.73
C GLY A 621 -26.83 -40.76 -15.34
N VAL A 622 -26.22 -39.75 -14.71
CA VAL A 622 -25.64 -39.83 -13.35
C VAL A 622 -26.24 -38.77 -12.43
N PRO A 623 -26.31 -38.99 -11.09
CA PRO A 623 -26.67 -37.94 -10.14
C PRO A 623 -25.72 -36.75 -10.21
N GLU A 624 -26.22 -35.53 -9.98
CA GLU A 624 -25.44 -34.30 -10.09
C GLU A 624 -24.31 -34.25 -9.05
N GLU A 625 -24.57 -34.73 -7.84
CA GLU A 625 -23.61 -34.85 -6.74
C GLU A 625 -22.46 -35.82 -7.03
N GLU A 626 -22.68 -36.79 -7.93
CA GLU A 626 -21.68 -37.77 -8.35
C GLU A 626 -20.95 -37.34 -9.64
N LEU A 627 -21.40 -36.27 -10.29
CA LEU A 627 -20.90 -35.86 -11.61
C LEU A 627 -19.39 -35.57 -11.61
N GLY A 628 -18.86 -34.98 -10.53
CA GLY A 628 -17.42 -34.76 -10.37
C GLY A 628 -16.61 -36.06 -10.34
N GLN A 629 -17.09 -37.05 -9.58
CA GLN A 629 -16.47 -38.38 -9.53
C GLN A 629 -16.59 -39.11 -10.87
N PHE A 630 -17.74 -39.00 -11.53
CA PHE A 630 -17.95 -39.56 -12.86
C PHE A 630 -16.95 -39.00 -13.88
N TYR A 631 -16.74 -37.67 -13.90
CA TYR A 631 -15.71 -37.08 -14.76
C TYR A 631 -14.32 -37.59 -14.40
N ALA A 632 -13.97 -37.64 -13.12
CA ALA A 632 -12.67 -38.13 -12.67
C ALA A 632 -12.38 -39.54 -13.20
N GLN A 633 -13.33 -40.47 -13.13
CA GLN A 633 -13.14 -41.87 -13.60
C GLN A 633 -12.82 -42.00 -15.10
N ARG A 634 -13.08 -40.96 -15.90
CA ARG A 634 -12.81 -40.92 -17.34
C ARG A 634 -11.40 -40.40 -17.68
N THR A 635 -10.65 -39.97 -16.67
CA THR A 635 -9.29 -39.42 -16.80
C THR A 635 -8.23 -40.45 -16.41
N LEU A 636 -6.99 -40.29 -16.87
CA LEU A 636 -5.90 -41.23 -16.60
C LEU A 636 -5.53 -41.29 -15.10
N LEU A 637 -5.54 -40.14 -14.41
CA LEU A 637 -5.19 -40.07 -12.99
C LEU A 637 -6.36 -40.42 -12.06
N LYS A 638 -7.59 -40.49 -12.58
CA LYS A 638 -8.81 -40.78 -11.82
C LYS A 638 -9.05 -39.85 -10.62
N ARG A 639 -8.62 -38.59 -10.75
CA ARG A 639 -8.75 -37.56 -9.71
C ARG A 639 -9.64 -36.43 -10.21
N GLU A 640 -10.47 -35.92 -9.30
CA GLU A 640 -11.29 -34.74 -9.56
C GLU A 640 -10.39 -33.52 -9.78
N VAL A 641 -10.76 -32.67 -10.74
CA VAL A 641 -10.13 -31.37 -10.94
C VAL A 641 -10.94 -30.32 -10.18
N LEU A 642 -10.28 -29.53 -9.35
CA LEU A 642 -10.89 -28.51 -8.51
C LEU A 642 -10.44 -27.10 -8.96
N PRO A 643 -11.16 -26.04 -8.59
CA PRO A 643 -10.79 -24.66 -8.88
C PRO A 643 -9.33 -24.32 -8.51
N GLU A 644 -8.86 -24.83 -7.38
CA GLU A 644 -7.51 -24.57 -6.86
C GLU A 644 -6.42 -25.15 -7.77
N HIS A 645 -6.68 -26.26 -8.45
CA HIS A 645 -5.72 -26.83 -9.41
C HIS A 645 -5.53 -25.93 -10.64
N VAL A 646 -6.59 -25.23 -11.05
CA VAL A 646 -6.50 -24.23 -12.13
C VAL A 646 -5.74 -23.00 -11.64
N ALA A 647 -6.02 -22.56 -10.41
CA ALA A 647 -5.30 -21.45 -9.77
C ALA A 647 -3.80 -21.72 -9.63
N ASP A 648 -3.40 -22.94 -9.26
CA ASP A 648 -2.00 -23.36 -9.20
C ASP A 648 -1.33 -23.30 -10.57
N ALA A 649 -2.03 -23.67 -11.65
CA ALA A 649 -1.49 -23.58 -13.01
C ALA A 649 -1.36 -22.13 -13.49
N VAL A 650 -2.29 -21.23 -13.13
CA VAL A 650 -2.14 -19.78 -13.38
C VAL A 650 -0.89 -19.28 -12.67
N PHE A 651 -0.75 -19.59 -11.37
CA PHE A 651 0.39 -19.16 -10.58
C PHE A 651 1.71 -19.70 -11.13
N ALA A 652 1.79 -20.96 -11.57
CA ALA A 652 3.00 -21.52 -12.16
C ALA A 652 3.47 -20.77 -13.42
N LEU A 653 2.54 -20.24 -14.22
CA LEU A 653 2.87 -19.43 -15.41
C LEU A 653 3.34 -18.00 -15.03
N THR A 654 2.81 -17.44 -13.94
CA THR A 654 2.95 -16.03 -13.59
C THR A 654 3.91 -15.76 -12.44
N GLY A 655 4.30 -16.78 -11.66
CA GLY A 655 5.17 -16.72 -10.48
C GLY A 655 6.63 -16.35 -10.77
N GLY A 656 7.04 -16.38 -12.04
CA GLY A 656 8.34 -15.92 -12.53
C GLY A 656 9.25 -17.03 -13.07
N GLU A 657 9.01 -18.29 -12.70
CA GLU A 657 9.83 -19.43 -13.12
C GLU A 657 9.70 -19.74 -14.61
N LEU A 658 8.54 -19.45 -15.21
CA LEU A 658 8.25 -19.68 -16.63
C LEU A 658 8.39 -18.40 -17.48
N SER A 659 9.28 -17.48 -17.09
CA SER A 659 9.44 -16.14 -17.72
C SER A 659 9.75 -16.14 -19.22
N ARG A 660 10.19 -17.26 -19.80
CA ARG A 660 10.45 -17.42 -21.26
C ARG A 660 9.36 -18.20 -22.01
N THR A 661 8.20 -18.39 -21.38
CA THR A 661 7.08 -19.15 -21.94
C THR A 661 5.92 -18.22 -22.36
N THR A 662 5.56 -18.26 -23.64
CA THR A 662 4.40 -17.56 -24.21
C THR A 662 3.78 -18.42 -25.33
N GLY A 663 2.49 -18.27 -25.60
CA GLY A 663 1.70 -19.07 -26.55
C GLY A 663 1.37 -20.49 -26.07
N LEU A 664 1.72 -20.84 -24.83
CA LEU A 664 1.53 -22.19 -24.27
C LEU A 664 0.06 -22.41 -23.87
N HIS A 665 -0.39 -23.66 -23.96
CA HIS A 665 -1.60 -24.12 -23.29
C HIS A 665 -1.26 -25.23 -22.28
N VAL A 666 -1.67 -25.05 -21.03
CA VAL A 666 -1.42 -26.03 -19.95
C VAL A 666 -2.71 -26.82 -19.69
N PRO A 667 -2.73 -28.15 -19.91
CA PRO A 667 -3.87 -28.98 -19.53
C PRO A 667 -3.95 -29.14 -18.01
N VAL A 668 -5.16 -28.95 -17.46
CA VAL A 668 -5.49 -29.20 -16.05
C VAL A 668 -6.73 -30.10 -16.02
N ASP A 669 -6.53 -31.36 -16.41
CA ASP A 669 -7.63 -32.25 -16.81
C ASP A 669 -7.51 -33.68 -16.24
N SER A 670 -6.59 -33.90 -15.29
CA SER A 670 -6.26 -35.24 -14.76
C SER A 670 -5.86 -36.27 -15.82
N GLY A 671 -5.40 -35.81 -16.99
CA GLY A 671 -4.92 -36.63 -18.10
C GLY A 671 -6.03 -37.14 -19.00
N VAL A 672 -6.62 -36.27 -19.82
CA VAL A 672 -7.56 -36.69 -20.86
C VAL A 672 -6.80 -36.97 -22.15
N ALA A 673 -6.53 -38.26 -22.43
CA ALA A 673 -5.75 -38.68 -23.59
C ALA A 673 -6.27 -38.13 -24.94
N ALA A 674 -7.59 -38.02 -25.10
CA ALA A 674 -8.21 -37.50 -26.32
C ALA A 674 -8.03 -35.99 -26.52
N ALA A 675 -7.54 -35.27 -25.51
CA ALA A 675 -7.32 -33.82 -25.52
C ALA A 675 -5.84 -33.44 -25.39
N PHE A 676 -4.93 -34.41 -25.48
CA PHE A 676 -3.50 -34.12 -25.47
C PHE A 676 -3.13 -33.20 -26.62
N LEU A 677 -2.54 -32.06 -26.27
CA LEU A 677 -2.01 -31.09 -27.20
C LEU A 677 -0.80 -31.71 -27.91
N ARG A 678 -0.72 -31.51 -29.23
CA ARG A 678 0.36 -32.03 -30.09
C ARG A 678 1.05 -30.92 -30.82
#